data_AF-A0A5E4JI02-F1
#
_entry.id   AF-A0A5E4JI02-F1
#
_cell.length_a   1.000
_cell.length_b   1.000
_cell.length_c   1.000
_cell.angle_alpha   90.00
_cell.angle_beta   90.00
_cell.angle_gamma   90.00
#
_symmetry.space_group_name_H-M   'P 1'
#
loop_
_entity.id
_entity.type
_entity.pdbx_description
1 polymer ?
#
loop_
_entity_poly.entity_id
_entity_poly.type
_entity_poly.pdbx_seq_one_letter_code
_entity_poly.pdbx_strand_id
1 'polypeptide(L)'
;MPASLHKKFAFPRLFLVILLVLMIAVLASPAFAILQTGSIKIFAVTEDHKGMAAELLMYTIPGTGKAAFITSNSLVGKDTQTTGNIALQLAQKATGVKLTDKDFIFDIRANASEVDGPSAGAAMALLSYSMFSEKPLQPGVAVTGTINTDGSIGMVGGVGPKAQAAAKAGIKLFMIPTGEAITEVDKDGNGFLDTVNLLEFGPKELGMKVVEVSTLDAAISYAYSNVEEIKIDTNTTSTIFIPKSITYNHTLEPMKKISQNYIDNAKSVITEATTELEKSTMPDDLRANLNQRLAATKRSVEMAQRFLDQNYLYSSANYAFTSRVTAGTVREIAENPSLLSNDSTILASKVSSLRNDINSFKEQMNFIPLNGFEWIIGAQQRVAYAEIALDKIDTSMTAIVDAPGATPADQKTAEQELLYDRVYEYASADAWVGVSKDFLKEAQKDTSKYSIFYTDKFTKDVFAKITSTENLIKDSNVSQESIDEATRRLNAAKKSFDDNFLLAAIYDSYFADAFVSSENSRLLVAPAALLQTVGTDINEGLGSDSIWANMFFDHAKFYYENAVFTKKLARTEEVNQSIETSYDMIFLSNKIVQAKAIISTYLGETKLPIYSDKEATVGVTYTTTTMGPLTESQKYTFVLIMILVILVLVFILLMGLVTKSHANQLTHSNRKEKISSVLGNLDRALGQKKISDAEYFFMKKHYEQELSSGKAWPKKKRMGLTMEDLRAKQRALERGLVDLRRHFKAGLILPEDYRKSHTDVQKELEDIRAELYASRKENRIKPAKAKKPSAFSSITARLFKKREAPLKGTAELAEIEKRSEARERNKRRKLINNFTYKGKK
;
A
#
# COMPACT_ATOMS: atom_id res chain seq x y z
N MET A 1 -73.18 70.34 73.56
CA MET A 1 -74.13 69.20 73.58
C MET A 1 -75.22 69.45 72.56
N PRO A 2 -75.92 68.43 72.04
CA PRO A 2 -75.52 67.02 71.82
C PRO A 2 -74.93 66.89 70.39
N ALA A 3 -74.73 65.75 69.71
CA ALA A 3 -74.55 64.32 70.08
C ALA A 3 -73.59 63.68 69.03
N SER A 4 -73.18 62.43 69.23
CA SER A 4 -72.42 61.62 68.26
C SER A 4 -73.20 60.37 67.85
N LEU A 5 -73.13 59.95 66.58
CA LEU A 5 -73.57 58.62 66.15
C LEU A 5 -73.02 58.22 64.75
N HIS A 6 -72.52 56.98 64.67
CA HIS A 6 -72.24 56.19 63.44
C HIS A 6 -71.19 56.72 62.44
N LYS A 7 -70.37 55.90 61.77
CA LYS A 7 -70.28 54.41 61.67
C LYS A 7 -68.78 54.04 61.56
N LYS A 8 -68.31 53.01 62.29
CA LYS A 8 -66.96 52.46 62.10
C LYS A 8 -66.89 51.69 60.78
N PHE A 9 -66.16 52.20 59.79
CA PHE A 9 -65.86 51.46 58.57
C PHE A 9 -64.91 50.28 58.88
N ALA A 10 -65.44 49.05 58.85
CA ALA A 10 -64.67 47.82 59.07
C ALA A 10 -63.85 47.38 57.82
N PHE A 11 -63.55 48.29 56.91
CA PHE A 11 -62.94 48.00 55.61
C PHE A 11 -61.44 47.62 55.64
N PRO A 12 -60.56 48.22 56.46
CA PRO A 12 -59.12 47.95 56.34
C PRO A 12 -58.72 46.56 56.86
N ARG A 13 -59.48 45.96 57.79
CA ARG A 13 -59.16 44.63 58.33
C ARG A 13 -59.54 43.50 57.39
N LEU A 14 -60.69 43.59 56.71
CA LEU A 14 -61.10 42.57 55.74
C LEU A 14 -60.17 42.56 54.51
N PHE A 15 -59.79 43.73 54.00
CA PHE A 15 -58.83 43.84 52.90
C PHE A 15 -57.47 43.24 53.27
N LEU A 16 -56.95 43.52 54.47
CA LEU A 16 -55.65 43.02 54.91
C LEU A 16 -55.65 41.50 55.17
N VAL A 17 -56.76 40.94 55.64
CA VAL A 17 -56.94 39.47 55.74
C VAL A 17 -57.04 38.82 54.36
N ILE A 18 -57.78 39.40 53.41
CA ILE A 18 -57.84 38.90 52.03
C ILE A 18 -56.46 38.96 51.38
N LEU A 19 -55.72 40.06 51.54
CA LEU A 19 -54.35 40.21 51.04
C LEU A 19 -53.40 39.16 51.65
N LEU A 20 -53.51 38.90 52.96
CA LEU A 20 -52.72 37.88 53.64
C LEU A 20 -53.06 36.47 53.14
N VAL A 21 -54.34 36.14 52.94
CA VAL A 21 -54.77 34.85 52.38
C VAL A 21 -54.32 34.68 50.94
N LEU A 22 -54.38 35.72 50.11
CA LEU A 22 -53.85 35.71 48.74
C LEU A 22 -52.32 35.54 48.72
N MET A 23 -51.60 36.23 49.61
CA MET A 23 -50.15 36.10 49.74
C MET A 23 -49.75 34.70 50.25
N ILE A 24 -50.49 34.14 51.21
CA ILE A 24 -50.31 32.76 51.66
C ILE A 24 -50.65 31.78 50.52
N ALA A 25 -51.70 32.00 49.73
CA ALA A 25 -52.04 31.14 48.60
C ALA A 25 -50.96 31.15 47.51
N VAL A 26 -50.36 32.31 47.22
CA VAL A 26 -49.25 32.47 46.27
C VAL A 26 -47.94 31.87 46.80
N LEU A 27 -47.69 31.94 48.12
CA LEU A 27 -46.52 31.32 48.76
C LEU A 27 -46.70 29.81 49.02
N ALA A 28 -47.94 29.34 49.17
CA ALA A 28 -48.29 27.92 49.36
C ALA A 28 -48.47 27.16 48.04
N SER A 29 -48.25 27.82 46.89
CA SER A 29 -48.16 27.19 45.58
C SER A 29 -46.72 27.16 45.02
N PRO A 30 -45.75 26.49 45.68
CA PRO A 30 -44.67 25.88 44.94
C PRO A 30 -45.25 24.66 44.23
N ALA A 31 -45.92 24.89 43.11
CA ALA A 31 -46.13 23.87 42.10
C ALA A 31 -44.76 23.55 41.49
N PHE A 32 -43.92 22.85 42.27
CA PHE A 32 -42.79 22.13 41.73
C PHE A 32 -43.37 21.15 40.72
N ALA A 33 -43.30 21.51 39.44
CA ALA A 33 -43.39 20.53 38.38
C ALA A 33 -42.24 19.55 38.66
N ILE A 34 -42.57 18.39 39.22
CA ILE A 34 -41.61 17.31 39.44
C ILE A 34 -41.23 16.87 38.03
N LEU A 35 -40.12 17.42 37.54
CA LEU A 35 -39.46 16.93 36.35
C LEU A 35 -39.05 15.50 36.67
N GLN A 36 -39.80 14.53 36.15
CA GLN A 36 -39.34 13.16 36.15
C GLN A 36 -38.02 13.16 35.37
N THR A 37 -36.96 12.70 36.01
CA THR A 37 -35.64 12.58 35.41
C THR A 37 -35.17 11.14 35.45
N GLY A 38 -34.53 10.72 34.37
CA GLY A 38 -33.81 9.46 34.31
C GLY A 38 -32.48 9.69 33.60
N SER A 39 -31.48 8.87 33.90
CA SER A 39 -30.23 8.86 33.14
C SER A 39 -29.72 7.45 32.89
N ILE A 40 -28.90 7.31 31.84
CA ILE A 40 -28.15 6.12 31.50
C ILE A 40 -26.78 6.53 30.95
N LYS A 41 -25.73 5.74 31.20
CA LYS A 41 -24.44 5.96 30.55
C LYS A 41 -24.46 5.41 29.13
N ILE A 42 -23.97 6.19 28.18
CA ILE A 42 -23.79 5.82 26.79
C ILE A 42 -22.31 5.88 26.41
N PHE A 43 -21.93 5.12 25.38
CA PHE A 43 -20.52 4.95 25.00
C PHE A 43 -20.33 5.20 23.52
N ALA A 44 -19.36 6.07 23.21
CA ALA A 44 -18.97 6.47 21.86
C ALA A 44 -17.52 6.05 21.59
N VAL A 45 -17.05 6.27 20.36
CA VAL A 45 -15.65 6.05 19.96
C VAL A 45 -15.16 7.31 19.28
N THR A 46 -13.96 7.75 19.66
CA THR A 46 -13.26 8.91 19.09
C THR A 46 -12.58 8.55 17.77
N GLU A 47 -12.11 9.55 17.02
CA GLU A 47 -11.39 9.32 15.75
C GLU A 47 -10.15 8.43 15.93
N ASP A 48 -9.43 8.58 17.04
CA ASP A 48 -8.29 7.74 17.46
C ASP A 48 -8.70 6.37 18.06
N HIS A 49 -9.94 5.94 17.83
CA HIS A 49 -10.50 4.63 18.16
C HIS A 49 -10.56 4.29 19.67
N LYS A 50 -10.48 5.31 20.53
CA LYS A 50 -10.66 5.16 21.99
C LYS A 50 -12.12 5.25 22.38
N GLY A 51 -12.52 4.46 23.37
CA GLY A 51 -13.86 4.54 23.94
C GLY A 51 -14.03 5.78 24.82
N MET A 52 -15.12 6.52 24.60
CA MET A 52 -15.54 7.66 25.42
C MET A 52 -16.85 7.33 26.14
N ALA A 53 -16.96 7.69 27.41
CA ALA A 53 -18.21 7.64 28.16
C ALA A 53 -18.91 9.01 28.12
N ALA A 54 -20.23 9.00 27.97
CA ALA A 54 -21.10 10.17 28.07
C ALA A 54 -22.35 9.83 28.88
N GLU A 55 -23.02 10.85 29.42
CA GLU A 55 -24.28 10.68 30.14
C GLU A 55 -25.46 11.12 29.26
N LEU A 56 -26.46 10.25 29.13
CA LEU A 56 -27.74 10.56 28.50
C LEU A 56 -28.78 10.75 29.60
N LEU A 57 -29.34 11.94 29.71
CA LEU A 57 -30.47 12.25 30.58
C LEU A 57 -31.76 12.41 29.77
N MET A 58 -32.88 12.11 30.40
CA MET A 58 -34.22 12.43 29.90
C MET A 58 -34.98 13.23 30.95
N TYR A 59 -35.63 14.32 30.52
CA TYR A 59 -36.62 15.06 31.28
C TYR A 59 -38.00 14.93 30.64
N THR A 60 -39.06 14.84 31.46
CA THR A 60 -40.44 15.01 30.98
C THR A 60 -41.00 16.36 31.43
N ILE A 61 -41.61 17.10 30.52
CA ILE A 61 -42.40 18.31 30.81
C ILE A 61 -43.85 18.11 30.34
N PRO A 62 -44.85 18.81 30.89
CA PRO A 62 -46.19 18.84 30.31
C PRO A 62 -46.15 19.31 28.85
N GLY A 63 -46.81 18.61 27.94
CA GLY A 63 -46.61 18.80 26.50
C GLY A 63 -47.61 18.09 25.60
N THR A 64 -47.17 17.75 24.39
CA THR A 64 -48.00 17.24 23.28
C THR A 64 -47.51 15.93 22.66
N GLY A 65 -46.46 15.31 23.21
CA GLY A 65 -45.84 14.08 22.71
C GLY A 65 -44.62 14.29 21.81
N LYS A 66 -43.98 15.46 21.87
CA LYS A 66 -42.81 15.82 21.05
C LYS A 66 -41.50 15.49 21.77
N ALA A 67 -40.48 15.17 20.96
CA ALA A 67 -39.10 15.09 21.41
C ALA A 67 -38.35 16.40 21.15
N ALA A 68 -37.50 16.80 22.09
CA ALA A 68 -36.48 17.84 21.93
C ALA A 68 -35.12 17.29 22.35
N PHE A 69 -34.06 17.84 21.79
CA PHE A 69 -32.67 17.48 22.11
C PHE A 69 -31.95 18.75 22.54
N ILE A 70 -31.28 18.69 23.69
CA ILE A 70 -30.50 19.78 24.26
C ILE A 70 -29.10 19.22 24.59
N THR A 71 -28.08 20.06 24.51
CA THR A 71 -26.77 19.80 25.12
C THR A 71 -26.27 21.11 25.72
N SER A 72 -25.30 21.03 26.61
CA SER A 72 -24.58 22.22 27.08
C SER A 72 -23.49 22.68 26.11
N ASN A 73 -22.77 21.73 25.48
CA ASN A 73 -21.46 21.99 24.85
C ASN A 73 -21.24 21.32 23.47
N SER A 74 -22.22 20.62 22.89
CA SER A 74 -21.99 19.73 21.72
C SER A 74 -23.09 19.83 20.66
N LEU A 75 -22.74 19.84 19.37
CA LEU A 75 -23.75 19.73 18.30
C LEU A 75 -24.36 18.33 18.27
N VAL A 76 -25.68 18.22 18.08
CA VAL A 76 -26.40 16.94 17.96
C VAL A 76 -26.83 16.75 16.51
N GLY A 77 -26.22 15.79 15.83
CA GLY A 77 -26.53 15.52 14.44
C GLY A 77 -27.90 14.86 14.23
N LYS A 78 -28.25 14.70 12.95
CA LYS A 78 -29.62 14.38 12.50
C LYS A 78 -30.04 12.94 12.82
N ASP A 79 -29.08 12.02 12.82
CA ASP A 79 -29.34 10.60 13.02
C ASP A 79 -29.63 10.31 14.48
N THR A 80 -28.93 10.98 15.40
CA THR A 80 -29.24 10.98 16.85
C THR A 80 -30.66 11.46 17.12
N GLN A 81 -31.08 12.55 16.49
CA GLN A 81 -32.44 13.11 16.66
C GLN A 81 -33.53 12.16 16.12
N THR A 82 -33.28 11.54 14.96
CA THR A 82 -34.19 10.56 14.35
C THR A 82 -34.31 9.31 15.24
N THR A 83 -33.19 8.85 15.77
CA THR A 83 -33.09 7.68 16.66
C THR A 83 -33.89 7.86 17.96
N GLY A 84 -33.80 9.01 18.62
CA GLY A 84 -34.57 9.26 19.85
C GLY A 84 -36.08 9.28 19.63
N ASN A 85 -36.57 9.71 18.46
CA ASN A 85 -37.99 9.62 18.12
C ASN A 85 -38.47 8.15 17.98
N ILE A 86 -37.66 7.29 17.34
CA ILE A 86 -37.94 5.85 17.23
C ILE A 86 -37.95 5.20 18.62
N ALA A 87 -36.97 5.54 19.46
CA ALA A 87 -36.87 5.05 20.84
C ALA A 87 -38.11 5.37 21.69
N LEU A 88 -38.65 6.59 21.62
CA LEU A 88 -39.88 6.99 22.32
C LEU A 88 -41.10 6.18 21.83
N GLN A 89 -41.25 5.96 20.51
CA GLN A 89 -42.36 5.17 19.96
C GLN A 89 -42.32 3.70 20.40
N LEU A 90 -41.11 3.12 20.46
CA LEU A 90 -40.92 1.74 20.92
C LEU A 90 -41.19 1.59 22.42
N ALA A 91 -40.69 2.51 23.25
CA ALA A 91 -40.99 2.53 24.67
C ALA A 91 -42.49 2.75 24.93
N GLN A 92 -43.16 3.57 24.13
CA GLN A 92 -44.61 3.75 24.16
C GLN A 92 -45.33 2.43 23.85
N LYS A 93 -44.94 1.74 22.78
CA LYS A 93 -45.49 0.43 22.37
C LYS A 93 -45.29 -0.65 23.45
N ALA A 94 -44.13 -0.66 24.10
CA ALA A 94 -43.79 -1.63 25.14
C ALA A 94 -44.49 -1.39 26.49
N THR A 95 -44.83 -0.13 26.82
CA THR A 95 -45.47 0.24 28.10
C THR A 95 -46.98 0.47 28.01
N GLY A 96 -47.52 0.74 26.81
CA GLY A 96 -48.93 1.09 26.61
C GLY A 96 -49.30 2.52 27.04
N VAL A 97 -48.33 3.31 27.50
CA VAL A 97 -48.52 4.72 27.90
C VAL A 97 -48.91 5.57 26.68
N LYS A 98 -49.65 6.66 26.87
CA LYS A 98 -49.90 7.67 25.83
C LYS A 98 -48.93 8.83 26.04
N LEU A 99 -48.28 9.29 24.97
CA LEU A 99 -47.32 10.40 25.02
C LEU A 99 -47.98 11.78 24.96
N THR A 100 -49.30 11.85 24.73
CA THR A 100 -50.00 13.07 24.29
C THR A 100 -50.09 14.20 25.31
N ASP A 101 -49.67 13.98 26.55
CA ASP A 101 -49.69 14.92 27.67
C ASP A 101 -48.29 15.37 28.14
N LYS A 102 -47.21 14.81 27.56
CA LYS A 102 -45.82 15.08 27.95
C LYS A 102 -44.95 15.34 26.72
N ASP A 103 -44.05 16.31 26.79
CA ASP A 103 -42.91 16.43 25.86
C ASP A 103 -41.63 15.91 26.55
N PHE A 104 -40.72 15.36 25.75
CA PHE A 104 -39.53 14.63 26.20
C PHE A 104 -38.27 15.37 25.76
N ILE A 105 -37.37 15.64 26.69
CA ILE A 105 -36.11 16.32 26.42
C ILE A 105 -34.97 15.33 26.67
N PHE A 106 -34.23 14.97 25.62
CA PHE A 106 -32.96 14.27 25.75
C PHE A 106 -31.81 15.29 25.95
N ASP A 107 -31.00 15.10 26.98
CA ASP A 107 -29.79 15.88 27.28
C ASP A 107 -28.56 14.97 27.20
N ILE A 108 -27.68 15.22 26.23
CA ILE A 108 -26.45 14.45 26.03
C ILE A 108 -25.27 15.24 26.56
N ARG A 109 -24.63 14.71 27.60
CA ARG A 109 -23.44 15.30 28.23
C ARG A 109 -22.21 14.48 27.85
N ALA A 110 -21.55 14.90 26.79
CA ALA A 110 -20.30 14.34 26.29
C ALA A 110 -19.16 15.36 26.35
N ASN A 111 -17.92 14.89 26.45
CA ASN A 111 -16.73 15.73 26.29
C ASN A 111 -16.26 15.71 24.83
N ALA A 112 -17.13 16.14 23.92
CA ALA A 112 -16.91 16.16 22.47
C ALA A 112 -17.54 17.41 21.84
N SER A 113 -16.98 17.90 20.73
CA SER A 113 -17.51 19.04 19.97
C SER A 113 -18.82 18.73 19.26
N GLU A 114 -18.99 17.48 18.81
CA GLU A 114 -20.16 16.98 18.09
C GLU A 114 -20.48 15.55 18.52
N VAL A 115 -21.78 15.21 18.54
CA VAL A 115 -22.28 13.87 18.83
C VAL A 115 -23.34 13.51 17.78
N ASP A 116 -23.00 12.62 16.87
CA ASP A 116 -23.92 12.06 15.88
C ASP A 116 -23.83 10.53 15.77
N GLY A 117 -24.86 9.94 15.18
CA GLY A 117 -24.94 8.53 14.80
C GLY A 117 -25.94 7.72 15.64
N PRO A 118 -26.56 6.68 15.05
CA PRO A 118 -27.67 5.95 15.66
C PRO A 118 -27.27 5.00 16.81
N SER A 119 -25.98 4.91 17.17
CA SER A 119 -25.43 3.84 18.04
C SER A 119 -25.84 3.89 19.52
N ALA A 120 -26.51 4.97 19.94
CA ALA A 120 -27.11 5.12 21.26
C ALA A 120 -28.61 4.73 21.30
N GLY A 121 -29.19 4.26 20.18
CA GLY A 121 -30.63 4.04 20.06
C GLY A 121 -31.22 3.02 21.03
N ALA A 122 -30.53 1.91 21.26
CA ALA A 122 -30.94 0.93 22.26
C ALA A 122 -30.94 1.53 23.69
N ALA A 123 -29.99 2.42 24.00
CA ALA A 123 -29.92 3.10 25.30
C ALA A 123 -31.02 4.16 25.47
N MET A 124 -31.30 4.93 24.40
CA MET A 124 -32.43 5.86 24.38
C MET A 124 -33.77 5.14 24.58
N ALA A 125 -33.96 3.98 23.93
CA ALA A 125 -35.18 3.19 24.06
C ALA A 125 -35.34 2.59 25.46
N LEU A 126 -34.26 2.05 26.04
CA LEU A 126 -34.25 1.51 27.39
C LEU A 126 -34.49 2.59 28.46
N LEU A 127 -33.88 3.78 28.32
CA LEU A 127 -34.14 4.93 29.18
C LEU A 127 -35.59 5.41 29.06
N SER A 128 -36.11 5.52 27.83
CA SER A 128 -37.52 5.88 27.58
C SER A 128 -38.47 4.88 28.24
N TYR A 129 -38.19 3.57 28.13
CA TYR A 129 -38.99 2.53 28.78
C TYR A 129 -38.94 2.64 30.31
N SER A 130 -37.76 2.88 30.90
CA SER A 130 -37.61 3.09 32.35
C SER A 130 -38.44 4.27 32.85
N MET A 131 -38.41 5.38 32.11
CA MET A 131 -39.20 6.58 32.38
C MET A 131 -40.71 6.32 32.29
N PHE A 132 -41.17 5.63 31.25
CA PHE A 132 -42.60 5.42 31.01
C PHE A 132 -43.21 4.34 31.91
N SER A 133 -42.41 3.35 32.29
CA SER A 133 -42.83 2.28 33.23
C SER A 133 -42.66 2.65 34.70
N GLU A 134 -42.09 3.82 34.99
CA GLU A 134 -41.73 4.31 36.34
C GLU A 134 -40.82 3.33 37.12
N LYS A 135 -40.07 2.48 36.41
CA LYS A 135 -39.13 1.51 36.96
C LYS A 135 -37.69 2.00 36.74
N PRO A 136 -36.98 2.47 37.77
CA PRO A 136 -35.60 2.93 37.61
C PRO A 136 -34.67 1.79 37.16
N LEU A 137 -33.76 2.08 36.24
CA LEU A 137 -32.71 1.14 35.83
C LEU A 137 -31.75 0.86 36.99
N GLN A 138 -31.23 -0.37 37.07
CA GLN A 138 -30.21 -0.70 38.06
C GLN A 138 -28.91 0.07 37.80
N PRO A 139 -28.22 0.61 38.83
CA PRO A 139 -26.92 1.22 38.67
C PRO A 139 -25.90 0.24 38.06
N GLY A 140 -25.13 0.70 37.08
CA GLY A 140 -24.13 -0.13 36.40
C GLY A 140 -24.68 -1.00 35.26
N VAL A 141 -25.91 -0.78 34.80
CA VAL A 141 -26.42 -1.32 33.53
C VAL A 141 -26.16 -0.32 32.41
N ALA A 142 -25.68 -0.80 31.25
CA ALA A 142 -25.64 -0.02 30.02
C ALA A 142 -25.82 -0.91 28.78
N VAL A 143 -26.16 -0.27 27.65
CA VAL A 143 -26.36 -0.93 26.35
C VAL A 143 -25.79 -0.06 25.22
N THR A 144 -25.27 -0.68 24.18
CA THR A 144 -24.98 -0.03 22.89
C THR A 144 -25.68 -0.78 21.77
N GLY A 145 -26.04 -0.08 20.70
CA GLY A 145 -26.82 -0.66 19.60
C GLY A 145 -27.66 0.39 18.88
N THR A 146 -27.80 0.25 17.57
CA THR A 146 -28.86 0.96 16.83
C THR A 146 -30.22 0.34 17.19
N ILE A 147 -31.32 1.08 16.97
CA ILE A 147 -32.66 0.57 17.21
C ILE A 147 -33.56 0.79 15.99
N ASN A 148 -34.17 -0.28 15.50
CA ASN A 148 -35.08 -0.26 14.36
C ASN A 148 -36.53 -0.08 14.82
N THR A 149 -37.41 0.36 13.92
CA THR A 149 -38.84 0.63 14.20
C THR A 149 -39.66 -0.61 14.56
N ASP A 150 -39.14 -1.82 14.33
CA ASP A 150 -39.74 -3.08 14.80
C ASP A 150 -39.36 -3.45 16.23
N GLY A 151 -38.32 -2.82 16.79
CA GLY A 151 -37.73 -3.11 18.10
C GLY A 151 -36.47 -3.97 18.06
N SER A 152 -35.95 -4.32 16.88
CA SER A 152 -34.67 -5.01 16.73
C SER A 152 -33.48 -4.09 17.00
N ILE A 153 -32.44 -4.64 17.65
CA ILE A 153 -31.18 -3.96 17.96
C ILE A 153 -30.16 -4.33 16.87
N GLY A 154 -29.57 -3.31 16.24
CA GLY A 154 -28.60 -3.48 15.16
C GLY A 154 -27.16 -3.13 15.55
N MET A 155 -26.23 -3.65 14.74
CA MET A 155 -24.78 -3.52 14.86
C MET A 155 -24.27 -2.09 15.05
N VAL A 156 -23.11 -1.93 15.71
CA VAL A 156 -22.45 -0.63 15.92
C VAL A 156 -20.92 -0.71 15.84
N GLY A 157 -20.30 0.33 15.29
CA GLY A 157 -18.84 0.45 15.31
C GLY A 157 -18.24 0.48 16.72
N GLY A 158 -17.09 -0.19 16.88
CA GLY A 158 -16.19 -0.05 18.03
C GLY A 158 -16.73 -0.57 19.37
N VAL A 159 -17.37 -1.75 19.38
CA VAL A 159 -17.91 -2.38 20.59
C VAL A 159 -16.84 -2.63 21.65
N GLY A 160 -15.63 -3.07 21.26
CA GLY A 160 -14.50 -3.28 22.18
C GLY A 160 -14.06 -2.03 22.95
N PRO A 161 -13.67 -0.93 22.28
CA PRO A 161 -13.34 0.33 22.96
C PRO A 161 -14.50 0.85 23.83
N LYS A 162 -15.76 0.72 23.37
CA LYS A 162 -16.94 1.05 24.18
C LYS A 162 -17.04 0.19 25.44
N ALA A 163 -16.80 -1.12 25.37
CA ALA A 163 -16.80 -2.02 26.53
C ALA A 163 -15.69 -1.66 27.52
N GLN A 164 -14.49 -1.31 27.04
CA GLN A 164 -13.40 -0.82 27.90
C GLN A 164 -13.76 0.50 28.59
N ALA A 165 -14.42 1.43 27.88
CA ALA A 165 -14.92 2.67 28.48
C ALA A 165 -16.07 2.41 29.48
N ALA A 166 -16.94 1.43 29.22
CA ALA A 166 -18.01 1.01 30.12
C ALA A 166 -17.45 0.45 31.44
N ALA A 167 -16.45 -0.43 31.36
CA ALA A 167 -15.75 -0.95 32.53
C ALA A 167 -15.09 0.17 33.34
N LYS A 168 -14.34 1.08 32.69
CA LYS A 168 -13.75 2.29 33.31
C LYS A 168 -14.81 3.21 33.95
N ALA A 169 -16.02 3.25 33.39
CA ALA A 169 -17.14 4.02 33.91
C ALA A 169 -17.95 3.31 35.03
N GLY A 170 -17.52 2.11 35.46
CA GLY A 170 -18.14 1.35 36.55
C GLY A 170 -19.33 0.48 36.15
N ILE A 171 -19.55 0.22 34.87
CA ILE A 171 -20.61 -0.67 34.39
C ILE A 171 -20.32 -2.12 34.83
N LYS A 172 -21.38 -2.83 35.21
CA LYS A 172 -21.38 -4.24 35.66
C LYS A 172 -22.11 -5.17 34.71
N LEU A 173 -23.08 -4.65 33.96
CA LEU A 173 -23.75 -5.35 32.86
C LEU A 173 -23.72 -4.46 31.61
N PHE A 174 -23.03 -4.93 30.57
CA PHE A 174 -22.96 -4.24 29.27
C PHE A 174 -23.62 -5.10 28.19
N MET A 175 -24.71 -4.59 27.63
CA MET A 175 -25.47 -5.24 26.57
C MET A 175 -24.98 -4.75 25.20
N ILE A 176 -24.68 -5.68 24.30
CA ILE A 176 -24.16 -5.41 22.95
C ILE A 176 -25.05 -6.08 21.88
N PRO A 177 -25.03 -5.64 20.62
CA PRO A 177 -25.79 -6.30 19.56
C PRO A 177 -25.32 -7.75 19.31
N THR A 178 -26.26 -8.63 18.95
CA THR A 178 -25.96 -10.02 18.61
C THR A 178 -25.00 -10.14 17.41
N GLY A 179 -23.95 -10.93 17.56
CA GLY A 179 -22.88 -11.12 16.57
C GLY A 179 -21.68 -10.17 16.73
N GLU A 180 -21.68 -9.29 17.72
CA GLU A 180 -20.60 -8.33 18.00
C GLU A 180 -19.75 -8.67 19.25
N ALA A 181 -19.98 -9.84 19.87
CA ALA A 181 -19.14 -10.36 20.95
C ALA A 181 -17.65 -10.46 20.60
N ILE A 182 -17.33 -10.85 19.36
CA ILE A 182 -15.95 -10.87 18.86
C ILE A 182 -15.59 -9.46 18.39
N THR A 183 -14.62 -8.83 19.05
CA THR A 183 -14.23 -7.44 18.77
C THR A 183 -12.74 -7.21 19.07
N GLU A 184 -12.26 -6.01 18.78
CA GLU A 184 -10.87 -5.58 18.98
C GLU A 184 -10.75 -4.68 20.22
N VAL A 185 -9.74 -4.86 21.08
CA VAL A 185 -9.51 -4.08 22.31
C VAL A 185 -8.03 -3.78 22.54
N ASP A 186 -7.70 -2.58 23.00
CA ASP A 186 -6.32 -2.22 23.42
C ASP A 186 -6.10 -2.67 24.87
N LYS A 187 -5.56 -3.88 25.09
CA LYS A 187 -5.38 -4.42 26.45
C LYS A 187 -4.33 -3.67 27.26
N ASP A 188 -3.21 -3.35 26.63
CA ASP A 188 -2.01 -2.83 27.29
C ASP A 188 -1.99 -1.29 27.37
N GLY A 189 -2.88 -0.60 26.64
CA GLY A 189 -2.87 0.85 26.50
C GLY A 189 -1.75 1.37 25.58
N ASN A 190 -1.17 0.49 24.77
CA ASN A 190 -0.06 0.78 23.86
C ASN A 190 -0.54 1.15 22.43
N GLY A 191 -1.86 1.11 22.20
CA GLY A 191 -2.48 1.41 20.91
C GLY A 191 -2.45 0.25 19.91
N PHE A 192 -2.18 -0.99 20.34
CA PHE A 192 -2.36 -2.20 19.55
C PHE A 192 -3.59 -3.00 20.01
N LEU A 193 -4.43 -3.45 19.07
CA LEU A 193 -5.69 -4.13 19.36
C LEU A 193 -5.62 -5.66 19.28
N ASP A 194 -5.97 -6.31 20.40
CA ASP A 194 -6.23 -7.74 20.48
C ASP A 194 -7.66 -8.09 20.05
N THR A 195 -7.86 -9.16 19.29
CA THR A 195 -9.19 -9.75 19.15
C THR A 195 -9.56 -10.51 20.41
N VAL A 196 -10.73 -10.20 20.97
CA VAL A 196 -11.28 -10.86 22.16
C VAL A 196 -12.74 -11.23 21.95
N ASN A 197 -13.17 -12.31 22.59
CA ASN A 197 -14.59 -12.56 22.85
C ASN A 197 -14.98 -11.77 24.11
N LEU A 198 -15.71 -10.65 23.98
CA LEU A 198 -16.16 -9.84 25.11
C LEU A 198 -16.98 -10.60 26.16
N LEU A 199 -17.67 -11.67 25.75
CA LEU A 199 -18.44 -12.50 26.67
C LEU A 199 -17.53 -13.26 27.67
N GLU A 200 -16.27 -13.50 27.30
CA GLU A 200 -15.25 -14.04 28.19
C GLU A 200 -14.33 -12.96 28.76
N PHE A 201 -13.86 -12.04 27.92
CA PHE A 201 -12.92 -10.97 28.28
C PHE A 201 -13.54 -9.95 29.23
N GLY A 202 -14.82 -9.62 29.06
CA GLY A 202 -15.54 -8.74 29.98
C GLY A 202 -15.49 -9.23 31.43
N PRO A 203 -15.97 -10.47 31.71
CA PRO A 203 -15.88 -11.04 33.05
C PRO A 203 -14.46 -11.24 33.57
N LYS A 204 -13.53 -11.73 32.72
CA LYS A 204 -12.17 -12.08 33.12
C LYS A 204 -11.27 -10.86 33.38
N GLU A 205 -11.26 -9.90 32.46
CA GLU A 205 -10.28 -8.80 32.41
C GLU A 205 -10.91 -7.43 32.72
N LEU A 206 -12.20 -7.23 32.43
CA LEU A 206 -12.90 -5.95 32.69
C LEU A 206 -13.74 -5.93 33.97
N GLY A 207 -13.93 -7.07 34.64
CA GLY A 207 -14.79 -7.19 35.84
C GLY A 207 -16.27 -6.83 35.58
N MET A 208 -16.74 -7.06 34.36
CA MET A 208 -18.04 -6.62 33.84
C MET A 208 -18.69 -7.74 33.00
N LYS A 209 -19.93 -8.13 33.31
CA LYS A 209 -20.66 -9.09 32.45
C LYS A 209 -21.03 -8.43 31.14
N VAL A 210 -20.76 -9.11 30.03
CA VAL A 210 -21.21 -8.72 28.69
C VAL A 210 -22.21 -9.76 28.21
N VAL A 211 -23.30 -9.32 27.57
CA VAL A 211 -24.31 -10.19 26.96
C VAL A 211 -24.77 -9.63 25.61
N GLU A 212 -25.10 -10.52 24.68
CA GLU A 212 -25.69 -10.15 23.40
C GLU A 212 -27.21 -9.96 23.49
N VAL A 213 -27.73 -8.93 22.82
CA VAL A 213 -29.17 -8.63 22.70
C VAL A 213 -29.54 -8.30 21.27
N SER A 214 -30.65 -8.88 20.79
CA SER A 214 -31.17 -8.68 19.44
C SER A 214 -32.43 -7.82 19.37
N THR A 215 -33.07 -7.53 20.52
CA THR A 215 -34.30 -6.74 20.60
C THR A 215 -34.37 -5.89 21.87
N LEU A 216 -35.20 -4.85 21.84
CA LEU A 216 -35.52 -4.02 23.01
C LEU A 216 -36.08 -4.86 24.18
N ASP A 217 -36.94 -5.84 23.89
CA ASP A 217 -37.54 -6.70 24.93
C ASP A 217 -36.48 -7.55 25.65
N ALA A 218 -35.46 -8.03 24.92
CA ALA A 218 -34.33 -8.73 25.51
C ALA A 218 -33.48 -7.78 26.39
N ALA A 219 -33.20 -6.56 25.90
CA ALA A 219 -32.47 -5.55 26.66
C ALA A 219 -33.22 -5.12 27.95
N ILE A 220 -34.55 -4.96 27.88
CA ILE A 220 -35.39 -4.73 29.06
C ILE A 220 -35.28 -5.91 30.04
N SER A 221 -35.41 -7.14 29.55
CA SER A 221 -35.36 -8.34 30.38
C SER A 221 -34.04 -8.44 31.16
N TYR A 222 -32.91 -8.19 30.50
CA TYR A 222 -31.60 -8.16 31.17
C TYR A 222 -31.43 -6.96 32.12
N ALA A 223 -31.90 -5.76 31.74
CA ALA A 223 -31.72 -4.54 32.54
C ALA A 223 -32.39 -4.57 33.93
N TYR A 224 -33.43 -5.39 34.10
CA TYR A 224 -34.14 -5.59 35.37
C TYR A 224 -33.85 -6.94 36.04
N SER A 225 -32.97 -7.78 35.46
CA SER A 225 -32.54 -9.05 36.06
C SER A 225 -31.49 -8.85 37.16
N ASN A 226 -31.30 -9.83 38.05
CA ASN A 226 -30.14 -9.83 38.96
C ASN A 226 -28.86 -10.09 38.15
N VAL A 227 -27.95 -9.12 38.12
CA VAL A 227 -26.68 -9.21 37.36
C VAL A 227 -25.88 -10.46 37.75
N GLU A 228 -25.89 -10.89 39.02
CA GLU A 228 -25.14 -12.06 39.47
C GLU A 228 -25.67 -13.37 38.89
N GLU A 229 -26.98 -13.49 38.69
CA GLU A 229 -27.67 -14.69 38.18
C GLU A 229 -27.60 -14.85 36.66
N ILE A 230 -27.27 -13.78 35.92
CA ILE A 230 -27.14 -13.82 34.45
C ILE A 230 -26.07 -14.85 34.05
N LYS A 231 -26.50 -15.88 33.33
CA LYS A 231 -25.62 -16.84 32.64
C LYS A 231 -25.23 -16.29 31.29
N ILE A 232 -23.94 -16.34 30.98
CA ILE A 232 -23.39 -15.90 29.70
C ILE A 232 -23.37 -17.10 28.75
N ASP A 233 -24.08 -17.02 27.63
CA ASP A 233 -23.95 -17.98 26.53
C ASP A 233 -22.79 -17.56 25.63
N THR A 234 -21.75 -18.38 25.53
CA THR A 234 -20.55 -18.08 24.74
C THR A 234 -20.66 -18.54 23.28
N ASN A 235 -21.75 -19.20 22.88
CA ASN A 235 -21.97 -19.67 21.51
C ASN A 235 -22.41 -18.52 20.58
N THR A 236 -21.45 -17.75 20.05
CA THR A 236 -21.73 -16.61 19.19
C THR A 236 -21.49 -16.88 17.72
N THR A 237 -22.33 -16.28 16.88
CA THR A 237 -22.09 -16.23 15.43
C THR A 237 -21.32 -14.94 15.14
N SER A 238 -19.99 -15.03 15.17
CA SER A 238 -19.11 -13.87 14.91
C SER A 238 -19.44 -13.18 13.59
N THR A 239 -19.37 -11.85 13.58
CA THR A 239 -19.35 -11.02 12.35
C THR A 239 -17.95 -10.74 11.83
N ILE A 240 -16.91 -11.05 12.63
CA ILE A 240 -15.49 -11.00 12.24
C ILE A 240 -15.03 -12.39 11.80
N PHE A 241 -14.37 -12.48 10.65
CA PHE A 241 -13.73 -13.71 10.21
C PHE A 241 -12.45 -13.94 11.01
N ILE A 242 -12.45 -14.97 11.86
CA ILE A 242 -11.22 -15.54 12.44
C ILE A 242 -10.94 -16.83 11.69
N PRO A 243 -9.83 -16.94 10.95
CA PRO A 243 -9.50 -18.17 10.24
C PRO A 243 -9.08 -19.25 11.23
N LYS A 244 -9.36 -20.51 10.90
CA LYS A 244 -8.89 -21.63 11.72
C LYS A 244 -7.37 -21.77 11.59
N SER A 245 -6.71 -22.09 12.70
CA SER A 245 -5.29 -22.44 12.69
C SER A 245 -5.05 -23.63 11.76
N ILE A 246 -4.15 -23.46 10.80
CA ILE A 246 -3.74 -24.55 9.92
C ILE A 246 -2.68 -25.41 10.61
N THR A 247 -2.62 -26.69 10.24
CA THR A 247 -1.60 -27.63 10.71
C THR A 247 -0.22 -27.10 10.37
N TYR A 248 0.58 -26.85 11.40
CA TYR A 248 1.91 -26.27 11.24
C TYR A 248 2.88 -27.27 10.59
N ASN A 249 3.44 -26.90 9.45
CA ASN A 249 4.53 -27.65 8.84
C ASN A 249 5.88 -27.20 9.42
N HIS A 250 6.59 -28.11 10.12
CA HIS A 250 7.88 -27.82 10.74
C HIS A 250 8.99 -27.40 9.76
N THR A 251 8.85 -27.69 8.45
CA THR A 251 9.80 -27.17 7.43
C THR A 251 9.73 -25.65 7.28
N LEU A 252 8.62 -25.01 7.68
CA LEU A 252 8.40 -23.58 7.62
C LEU A 252 8.86 -22.82 8.88
N GLU A 253 9.55 -23.49 9.81
CA GLU A 253 10.11 -22.90 11.04
C GLU A 253 11.02 -21.68 10.83
N PRO A 254 11.88 -21.63 9.79
CA PRO A 254 12.61 -20.39 9.49
C PRO A 254 11.66 -19.26 9.10
N MET A 255 10.63 -19.54 8.30
CA MET A 255 9.66 -18.53 7.89
C MET A 255 8.83 -18.02 9.07
N LYS A 256 8.43 -18.89 10.02
CA LYS A 256 7.66 -18.46 11.20
C LYS A 256 8.45 -17.47 12.06
N LYS A 257 9.76 -17.71 12.23
CA LYS A 257 10.68 -16.77 12.89
C LYS A 257 10.85 -15.47 12.10
N ILE A 258 10.98 -15.55 10.78
CA ILE A 258 11.07 -14.36 9.92
C ILE A 258 9.79 -13.50 9.99
N SER A 259 8.60 -14.11 9.95
CA SER A 259 7.33 -13.39 10.09
C SER A 259 7.21 -12.68 11.45
N GLN A 260 7.64 -13.30 12.56
CA GLN A 260 7.72 -12.63 13.87
C GLN A 260 8.70 -11.44 13.82
N ASN A 261 9.90 -11.62 13.28
CA ASN A 261 10.89 -10.54 13.16
C ASN A 261 10.34 -9.35 12.34
N TYR A 262 9.52 -9.60 11.31
CA TYR A 262 8.87 -8.52 10.54
C TYR A 262 7.77 -7.81 11.33
N ILE A 263 6.99 -8.53 12.14
CA ILE A 263 6.02 -7.92 13.07
C ILE A 263 6.75 -7.00 14.05
N ASP A 264 7.84 -7.49 14.64
CA ASP A 264 8.60 -6.74 15.65
C ASP A 264 9.30 -5.53 15.03
N ASN A 265 9.86 -5.67 13.82
CA ASN A 265 10.41 -4.54 13.07
C ASN A 265 9.34 -3.51 12.69
N ALA A 266 8.17 -3.94 12.23
CA ALA A 266 7.05 -3.05 11.92
C ALA A 266 6.58 -2.28 13.17
N LYS A 267 6.45 -2.94 14.33
CA LYS A 267 6.14 -2.30 15.62
C LYS A 267 7.19 -1.26 16.03
N SER A 268 8.48 -1.55 15.85
CA SER A 268 9.57 -0.59 16.09
C SER A 268 9.43 0.65 15.19
N VAL A 269 9.32 0.44 13.88
CA VAL A 269 9.23 1.53 12.90
C VAL A 269 7.95 2.38 13.09
N ILE A 270 6.84 1.77 13.52
CA ILE A 270 5.61 2.50 13.91
C ILE A 270 5.85 3.39 15.13
N THR A 271 6.61 2.91 16.11
CA THR A 271 6.94 3.65 17.34
C THR A 271 7.89 4.82 17.03
N GLU A 272 8.91 4.59 16.21
CA GLU A 272 9.80 5.61 15.66
C GLU A 272 9.00 6.67 14.88
N ALA A 273 8.15 6.25 13.94
CA ALA A 273 7.31 7.13 13.13
C ALA A 273 6.37 8.00 13.96
N THR A 274 5.75 7.43 15.02
CA THR A 274 4.90 8.18 15.96
C THR A 274 5.74 9.25 16.67
N THR A 275 6.90 8.85 17.18
CA THR A 275 7.82 9.71 17.94
C THR A 275 8.36 10.88 17.10
N GLU A 276 8.73 10.65 15.84
CA GLU A 276 9.21 11.72 14.97
C GLU A 276 8.08 12.63 14.46
N LEU A 277 6.86 12.10 14.23
CA LEU A 277 5.70 12.95 13.91
C LEU A 277 5.34 13.94 15.03
N GLU A 278 5.44 13.52 16.29
CA GLU A 278 5.20 14.38 17.44
C GLU A 278 6.23 15.51 17.55
N LYS A 279 7.50 15.23 17.23
CA LYS A 279 8.59 16.24 17.23
C LYS A 279 8.58 17.17 16.01
N SER A 280 8.05 16.71 14.88
CA SER A 280 8.22 17.38 13.59
C SER A 280 7.56 18.77 13.56
N THR A 281 8.25 19.73 12.92
CA THR A 281 7.78 21.11 12.72
C THR A 281 6.96 21.29 11.45
N MET A 282 6.44 20.19 10.89
CA MET A 282 5.64 20.18 9.67
C MET A 282 4.25 20.84 9.81
N PRO A 283 3.64 21.27 8.69
CA PRO A 283 2.25 21.75 8.64
C PRO A 283 1.23 20.75 9.21
N ASP A 284 0.17 21.26 9.84
CA ASP A 284 -0.83 20.44 10.54
C ASP A 284 -1.68 19.57 9.61
N ASP A 285 -1.93 20.01 8.37
CA ASP A 285 -2.63 19.24 7.34
C ASP A 285 -1.83 18.01 6.90
N LEU A 286 -0.52 18.18 6.66
CA LEU A 286 0.40 17.08 6.39
C LEU A 286 0.52 16.14 7.60
N ARG A 287 0.65 16.70 8.82
CA ARG A 287 0.71 15.93 10.08
C ARG A 287 -0.53 15.07 10.26
N ALA A 288 -1.73 15.62 10.02
CA ALA A 288 -2.99 14.89 10.10
C ALA A 288 -3.06 13.75 9.07
N ASN A 289 -2.66 13.98 7.81
CA ASN A 289 -2.63 12.94 6.79
C ASN A 289 -1.67 11.79 7.14
N LEU A 290 -0.46 12.12 7.62
CA LEU A 290 0.52 11.11 8.03
C LEU A 290 0.08 10.33 9.28
N ASN A 291 -0.57 10.99 10.25
CA ASN A 291 -1.20 10.33 11.40
C ASN A 291 -2.29 9.34 10.96
N GLN A 292 -3.15 9.71 10.00
CA GLN A 292 -4.19 8.84 9.45
C GLN A 292 -3.57 7.60 8.79
N ARG A 293 -2.52 7.78 7.97
CA ARG A 293 -1.77 6.66 7.35
C ARG A 293 -1.12 5.76 8.40
N LEU A 294 -0.50 6.34 9.43
CA LEU A 294 0.15 5.60 10.52
C LEU A 294 -0.86 4.80 11.37
N ALA A 295 -2.06 5.33 11.61
CA ALA A 295 -3.13 4.62 12.32
C ALA A 295 -3.58 3.32 11.61
N ALA A 296 -3.56 3.31 10.27
CA ALA A 296 -3.85 2.10 9.48
C ALA A 296 -2.77 1.02 9.59
N THR A 297 -1.50 1.40 9.83
CA THR A 297 -0.39 0.44 9.99
C THR A 297 -0.45 -0.33 11.31
N LYS A 298 -0.94 0.29 12.40
CA LYS A 298 -1.12 -0.38 13.71
C LYS A 298 -2.04 -1.61 13.58
N ARG A 299 -3.23 -1.40 13.00
CA ARG A 299 -4.19 -2.47 12.67
C ARG A 299 -3.60 -3.54 11.76
N SER A 300 -2.81 -3.12 10.79
CA SER A 300 -2.20 -4.04 9.83
C SER A 300 -1.14 -4.94 10.49
N VAL A 301 -0.32 -4.43 11.42
CA VAL A 301 0.64 -5.25 12.17
C VAL A 301 -0.02 -6.12 13.26
N GLU A 302 -1.19 -5.74 13.78
CA GLU A 302 -2.01 -6.62 14.63
C GLU A 302 -2.56 -7.80 13.83
N MET A 303 -3.11 -7.54 12.64
CA MET A 303 -3.53 -8.60 11.72
C MET A 303 -2.35 -9.52 11.37
N ALA A 304 -1.15 -8.98 11.18
CA ALA A 304 0.05 -9.78 10.97
C ALA A 304 0.33 -10.77 12.11
N GLN A 305 0.17 -10.36 13.38
CA GLN A 305 0.29 -11.24 14.54
C GLN A 305 -0.80 -12.33 14.53
N ARG A 306 -2.06 -11.95 14.31
CA ARG A 306 -3.19 -12.91 14.26
C ARG A 306 -2.96 -13.98 13.18
N PHE A 307 -2.45 -13.59 12.01
CA PHE A 307 -2.05 -14.53 10.97
C PHE A 307 -0.92 -15.47 11.41
N LEU A 308 0.06 -14.97 12.18
CA LEU A 308 1.15 -15.79 12.70
C LEU A 308 0.65 -16.85 13.69
N ASP A 309 -0.23 -16.45 14.59
CA ASP A 309 -0.82 -17.31 15.63
C ASP A 309 -1.67 -18.43 15.01
N GLN A 310 -2.34 -18.14 13.89
CA GLN A 310 -3.09 -19.11 13.09
C GLN A 310 -2.22 -19.83 12.02
N ASN A 311 -0.89 -19.68 12.06
CA ASN A 311 0.12 -20.27 11.15
C ASN A 311 0.07 -19.83 9.67
N TYR A 312 -0.67 -18.79 9.30
CA TYR A 312 -0.66 -18.20 7.95
C TYR A 312 0.57 -17.30 7.73
N LEU A 313 1.74 -17.91 7.61
CA LEU A 313 3.03 -17.22 7.68
C LEU A 313 3.25 -16.17 6.58
N TYR A 314 2.75 -16.41 5.36
CA TYR A 314 2.82 -15.45 4.25
C TYR A 314 1.99 -14.20 4.55
N SER A 315 0.73 -14.38 4.94
CA SER A 315 -0.18 -13.28 5.29
C SER A 315 0.44 -12.44 6.40
N SER A 316 0.94 -13.11 7.45
CA SER A 316 1.66 -12.47 8.56
C SER A 316 2.81 -11.60 8.07
N ALA A 317 3.74 -12.16 7.28
CA ALA A 317 4.87 -11.43 6.72
C ALA A 317 4.43 -10.26 5.81
N ASN A 318 3.39 -10.45 4.98
CA ASN A 318 2.90 -9.43 4.05
C ASN A 318 2.28 -8.24 4.79
N TYR A 319 1.39 -8.49 5.75
CA TYR A 319 0.77 -7.43 6.57
C TYR A 319 1.81 -6.68 7.42
N ALA A 320 2.80 -7.38 7.98
CA ALA A 320 3.91 -6.74 8.67
C ALA A 320 4.77 -5.88 7.71
N PHE A 321 5.08 -6.40 6.53
CA PHE A 321 5.85 -5.69 5.50
C PHE A 321 5.15 -4.40 5.04
N THR A 322 3.87 -4.44 4.67
CA THR A 322 3.13 -3.24 4.23
C THR A 322 2.99 -2.20 5.34
N SER A 323 2.85 -2.66 6.59
CA SER A 323 2.87 -1.80 7.78
C SER A 323 4.22 -1.10 7.94
N ARG A 324 5.32 -1.86 7.84
CA ARG A 324 6.69 -1.36 7.92
C ARG A 324 6.99 -0.35 6.82
N VAL A 325 6.61 -0.60 5.57
CA VAL A 325 6.86 0.34 4.46
C VAL A 325 6.11 1.65 4.69
N THR A 326 4.82 1.59 5.00
CA THR A 326 4.00 2.80 5.24
C THR A 326 4.49 3.58 6.45
N ALA A 327 4.79 2.91 7.57
CA ALA A 327 5.34 3.55 8.77
C ALA A 327 6.75 4.11 8.52
N GLY A 328 7.59 3.41 7.75
CA GLY A 328 8.89 3.91 7.31
C GLY A 328 8.77 5.17 6.47
N THR A 329 7.83 5.20 5.52
CA THR A 329 7.52 6.40 4.71
C THR A 329 7.15 7.58 5.61
N VAL A 330 6.27 7.36 6.59
CA VAL A 330 5.88 8.36 7.58
C VAL A 330 7.08 8.84 8.40
N ARG A 331 7.94 7.93 8.90
CA ARG A 331 9.14 8.26 9.66
C ARG A 331 10.11 9.13 8.85
N GLU A 332 10.43 8.73 7.63
CA GLU A 332 11.35 9.46 6.75
C GLU A 332 10.85 10.90 6.48
N ILE A 333 9.55 11.06 6.19
CA ILE A 333 8.92 12.39 5.99
C ILE A 333 8.89 13.19 7.31
N ALA A 334 8.64 12.55 8.45
CA ALA A 334 8.59 13.21 9.75
C ALA A 334 9.96 13.76 10.18
N GLU A 335 11.01 12.97 9.99
CA GLU A 335 12.41 13.39 10.20
C GLU A 335 12.81 14.51 9.24
N ASN A 336 12.43 14.41 7.96
CA ASN A 336 12.86 15.33 6.89
C ASN A 336 11.71 15.68 5.94
N PRO A 337 10.85 16.67 6.26
CA PRO A 337 9.73 17.05 5.39
C PRO A 337 10.13 17.54 3.99
N SER A 338 11.38 17.97 3.81
CA SER A 338 11.97 18.34 2.51
C SER A 338 12.22 17.15 1.56
N LEU A 339 11.93 15.91 1.98
CA LEU A 339 11.78 14.78 1.05
C LEU A 339 10.59 14.98 0.09
N LEU A 340 9.56 15.72 0.52
CA LEU A 340 8.42 16.11 -0.30
C LEU A 340 8.73 17.36 -1.16
N SER A 341 9.88 17.36 -1.86
CA SER A 341 10.19 18.33 -2.92
C SER A 341 10.62 17.63 -4.20
N ASN A 342 10.30 18.24 -5.34
CA ASN A 342 10.66 17.71 -6.67
C ASN A 342 12.20 17.54 -6.80
N ASP A 343 12.96 18.47 -6.25
CA ASP A 343 14.42 18.58 -6.31
C ASP A 343 15.17 18.04 -5.06
N SER A 344 14.51 17.23 -4.23
CA SER A 344 15.06 16.77 -2.95
C SER A 344 16.40 16.02 -3.08
N THR A 345 17.48 16.72 -2.76
CA THR A 345 18.86 16.19 -2.78
C THR A 345 19.08 15.12 -1.70
N ILE A 346 18.33 15.18 -0.61
CA ILE A 346 18.36 14.17 0.47
C ILE A 346 17.82 12.83 -0.06
N LEU A 347 16.66 12.84 -0.74
CA LEU A 347 16.10 11.64 -1.35
C LEU A 347 17.04 11.08 -2.42
N ALA A 348 17.58 11.92 -3.30
CA ALA A 348 18.53 11.50 -4.33
C ALA A 348 19.81 10.87 -3.74
N SER A 349 20.31 11.41 -2.62
CA SER A 349 21.45 10.85 -1.88
C SER A 349 21.12 9.50 -1.25
N LYS A 350 19.98 9.38 -0.55
CA LYS A 350 19.47 8.13 0.04
C LYS A 350 19.29 7.03 -1.01
N VAL A 351 18.65 7.33 -2.14
CA VAL A 351 18.50 6.41 -3.30
C VAL A 351 19.85 5.98 -3.85
N SER A 352 20.81 6.92 -4.00
CA SER A 352 22.15 6.61 -4.50
C SER A 352 22.94 5.71 -3.54
N SER A 353 22.83 5.93 -2.22
CA SER A 353 23.42 5.06 -1.20
C SER A 353 22.84 3.65 -1.28
N LEU A 354 21.50 3.54 -1.26
CA LEU A 354 20.82 2.24 -1.28
C LEU A 354 21.12 1.45 -2.57
N ARG A 355 21.26 2.12 -3.73
CA ARG A 355 21.74 1.48 -4.97
C ARG A 355 23.16 0.93 -4.84
N ASN A 356 24.08 1.62 -4.15
CA ASN A 356 25.44 1.11 -3.91
C ASN A 356 25.44 -0.07 -2.94
N ASP A 357 24.61 0.00 -1.89
CA ASP A 357 24.45 -1.07 -0.91
C ASP A 357 23.87 -2.34 -1.57
N ILE A 358 22.86 -2.18 -2.43
CA ILE A 358 22.29 -3.27 -3.24
C ILE A 358 23.36 -3.91 -4.13
N ASN A 359 24.17 -3.13 -4.84
CA ASN A 359 25.20 -3.66 -5.72
C ASN A 359 26.27 -4.47 -4.94
N SER A 360 26.76 -3.94 -3.82
CA SER A 360 27.70 -4.66 -2.94
C SER A 360 27.06 -5.91 -2.28
N PHE A 361 25.75 -5.88 -2.05
CA PHE A 361 25.02 -6.98 -1.46
C PHE A 361 24.74 -8.12 -2.45
N LYS A 362 24.53 -7.81 -3.74
CA LYS A 362 24.39 -8.82 -4.82
C LYS A 362 25.60 -9.75 -4.92
N GLU A 363 26.82 -9.24 -4.69
CA GLU A 363 28.04 -10.04 -4.72
C GLU A 363 28.04 -11.19 -3.67
N GLN A 364 27.30 -11.03 -2.57
CA GLN A 364 27.17 -12.04 -1.50
C GLN A 364 26.23 -13.20 -1.87
N MET A 365 25.50 -13.10 -3.00
CA MET A 365 24.53 -14.10 -3.47
C MET A 365 25.14 -15.07 -4.49
N ASN A 366 26.46 -15.12 -4.62
CA ASN A 366 27.17 -15.85 -5.66
C ASN A 366 27.32 -17.37 -5.39
N PHE A 367 26.23 -18.03 -4.98
CA PHE A 367 26.17 -19.48 -4.72
C PHE A 367 24.76 -20.04 -4.93
N ILE A 368 24.66 -21.36 -5.07
CA ILE A 368 23.39 -22.11 -5.11
C ILE A 368 23.41 -23.13 -3.97
N PRO A 369 22.54 -23.03 -2.95
CA PRO A 369 22.33 -24.09 -1.96
C PRO A 369 21.90 -25.40 -2.63
N LEU A 370 22.36 -26.54 -2.13
CA LEU A 370 21.88 -27.85 -2.57
C LEU A 370 20.44 -28.08 -2.07
N ASN A 371 20.17 -27.68 -0.84
CA ASN A 371 18.90 -27.81 -0.14
C ASN A 371 18.31 -26.41 0.10
N GLY A 372 17.00 -26.25 -0.07
CA GLY A 372 16.36 -24.95 0.21
C GLY A 372 16.84 -23.81 -0.68
N PHE A 373 17.23 -24.08 -1.94
CA PHE A 373 17.58 -23.05 -2.92
C PHE A 373 16.49 -21.98 -3.13
N GLU A 374 15.25 -22.28 -2.75
CA GLU A 374 14.15 -21.31 -2.71
C GLU A 374 14.43 -20.10 -1.81
N TRP A 375 15.30 -20.22 -0.79
CA TRP A 375 15.76 -19.09 0.02
C TRP A 375 16.64 -18.11 -0.77
N ILE A 376 17.62 -18.62 -1.53
CA ILE A 376 18.49 -17.75 -2.35
C ILE A 376 17.70 -17.12 -3.51
N ILE A 377 16.76 -17.87 -4.11
CA ILE A 377 15.79 -17.35 -5.08
C ILE A 377 14.97 -16.21 -4.45
N GLY A 378 14.42 -16.44 -3.26
CA GLY A 378 13.62 -15.44 -2.54
C GLY A 378 14.41 -14.15 -2.30
N ALA A 379 15.68 -14.26 -1.87
CA ALA A 379 16.57 -13.12 -1.69
C ALA A 379 16.79 -12.35 -3.01
N GLN A 380 17.20 -13.06 -4.07
CA GLN A 380 17.44 -12.49 -5.40
C GLN A 380 16.19 -11.79 -5.97
N GLN A 381 14.99 -12.38 -5.82
CA GLN A 381 13.73 -11.74 -6.19
C GLN A 381 13.51 -10.43 -5.41
N ARG A 382 13.78 -10.38 -4.10
CA ARG A 382 13.56 -9.15 -3.30
C ARG A 382 14.56 -8.05 -3.62
N VAL A 383 15.79 -8.39 -4.02
CA VAL A 383 16.71 -7.41 -4.62
C VAL A 383 16.11 -6.83 -5.91
N ALA A 384 15.63 -7.66 -6.83
CA ALA A 384 15.01 -7.18 -8.06
C ALA A 384 13.78 -6.27 -7.78
N TYR A 385 12.96 -6.61 -6.78
CA TYR A 385 11.82 -5.77 -6.37
C TYR A 385 12.28 -4.44 -5.77
N ALA A 386 13.35 -4.43 -4.96
CA ALA A 386 13.93 -3.21 -4.40
C ALA A 386 14.44 -2.29 -5.51
N GLU A 387 15.18 -2.82 -6.48
CA GLU A 387 15.68 -2.00 -7.59
C GLU A 387 14.55 -1.48 -8.49
N ILE A 388 13.49 -2.26 -8.73
CA ILE A 388 12.31 -1.79 -9.48
C ILE A 388 11.63 -0.63 -8.77
N ALA A 389 11.52 -0.68 -7.45
CA ALA A 389 10.99 0.44 -6.66
C ALA A 389 11.87 1.70 -6.83
N LEU A 390 13.20 1.57 -6.77
CA LEU A 390 14.12 2.69 -7.02
C LEU A 390 14.05 3.22 -8.46
N ASP A 391 13.89 2.34 -9.45
CA ASP A 391 13.78 2.72 -10.86
C ASP A 391 12.47 3.50 -11.14
N LYS A 392 11.38 3.23 -10.40
CA LYS A 392 10.15 4.05 -10.47
C LYS A 392 10.37 5.49 -10.03
N ILE A 393 11.18 5.73 -8.98
CA ILE A 393 11.47 7.08 -8.46
C ILE A 393 12.02 7.96 -9.58
N ASP A 394 12.92 7.43 -10.42
CA ASP A 394 13.49 8.16 -11.56
C ASP A 394 12.45 8.45 -12.67
N THR A 395 11.48 7.56 -12.87
CA THR A 395 10.43 7.73 -13.91
C THR A 395 9.30 8.69 -13.50
N SER A 396 9.06 8.85 -12.20
CA SER A 396 7.95 9.62 -11.61
C SER A 396 7.90 11.09 -12.08
N MET A 397 9.05 11.69 -12.40
CA MET A 397 9.19 13.08 -12.86
C MET A 397 8.47 13.45 -14.17
N THR A 398 7.80 12.51 -14.84
CA THR A 398 7.20 12.71 -16.18
C THR A 398 5.67 12.76 -16.21
N ALA A 399 4.99 12.57 -15.07
CA ALA A 399 3.58 12.14 -15.05
C ALA A 399 2.50 13.23 -14.79
N ILE A 400 2.84 14.49 -14.46
CA ILE A 400 1.85 15.54 -14.15
C ILE A 400 1.89 16.70 -15.17
N VAL A 401 1.50 16.41 -16.41
CA VAL A 401 1.10 17.42 -17.40
C VAL A 401 -0.01 16.84 -18.28
N ASP A 402 -1.09 17.61 -18.49
CA ASP A 402 -2.26 17.31 -19.36
C ASP A 402 -3.30 16.26 -18.86
N ALA A 403 -3.82 16.40 -17.63
CA ALA A 403 -5.12 15.81 -17.25
C ALA A 403 -6.29 16.76 -17.64
N PRO A 404 -7.13 16.46 -18.66
CA PRO A 404 -8.12 17.41 -19.14
C PRO A 404 -9.30 17.56 -18.16
N GLY A 405 -9.47 18.75 -17.59
CA GLY A 405 -10.57 19.08 -16.68
C GLY A 405 -10.23 19.06 -15.18
N ALA A 406 -9.00 18.67 -14.80
CA ALA A 406 -8.53 18.76 -13.42
C ALA A 406 -8.41 20.23 -12.97
N THR A 407 -8.92 20.55 -11.77
CA THR A 407 -8.78 21.87 -11.15
C THR A 407 -7.35 22.08 -10.62
N PRO A 408 -6.93 23.33 -10.33
CA PRO A 408 -5.64 23.58 -9.69
C PRO A 408 -5.48 22.90 -8.31
N ALA A 409 -6.58 22.61 -7.62
CA ALA A 409 -6.56 21.84 -6.37
C ALA A 409 -6.24 20.36 -6.64
N ASP A 410 -6.92 19.74 -7.60
CA ASP A 410 -6.68 18.34 -8.00
C ASP A 410 -5.22 18.13 -8.46
N GLN A 411 -4.67 19.10 -9.19
CA GLN A 411 -3.27 19.09 -9.63
C GLN A 411 -2.29 19.16 -8.44
N LYS A 412 -2.57 20.02 -7.44
CA LYS A 412 -1.74 20.13 -6.23
C LYS A 412 -1.81 18.84 -5.39
N THR A 413 -2.98 18.25 -5.23
CA THR A 413 -3.14 16.96 -4.52
C THR A 413 -2.42 15.83 -5.26
N ALA A 414 -2.53 15.75 -6.59
CA ALA A 414 -1.79 14.77 -7.38
C ALA A 414 -0.26 14.95 -7.29
N GLU A 415 0.23 16.19 -7.21
CA GLU A 415 1.65 16.47 -6.97
C GLU A 415 2.09 16.03 -5.56
N GLN A 416 1.27 16.28 -4.53
CA GLN A 416 1.56 15.84 -3.16
C GLN A 416 1.59 14.31 -3.02
N GLU A 417 0.64 13.58 -3.62
CA GLU A 417 0.66 12.11 -3.63
C GLU A 417 1.86 11.56 -4.42
N LEU A 418 2.21 12.14 -5.59
CA LEU A 418 3.42 11.73 -6.33
C LEU A 418 4.71 11.93 -5.52
N LEU A 419 4.79 13.02 -4.75
CA LEU A 419 5.92 13.30 -3.86
C LEU A 419 5.97 12.31 -2.69
N TYR A 420 4.82 11.94 -2.13
CA TYR A 420 4.71 10.87 -1.13
C TYR A 420 5.16 9.52 -1.71
N ASP A 421 4.67 9.16 -2.91
CA ASP A 421 4.99 7.90 -3.59
C ASP A 421 6.49 7.73 -3.84
N ARG A 422 7.22 8.81 -4.15
CA ARG A 422 8.69 8.76 -4.28
C ARG A 422 9.39 8.35 -2.98
N VAL A 423 8.89 8.80 -1.82
CA VAL A 423 9.42 8.39 -0.51
C VAL A 423 8.93 6.98 -0.15
N TYR A 424 7.70 6.62 -0.53
CA TYR A 424 7.14 5.27 -0.36
C TYR A 424 7.93 4.21 -1.12
N GLU A 425 8.27 4.45 -2.40
CA GLU A 425 9.08 3.50 -3.18
C GLU A 425 10.51 3.38 -2.63
N TYR A 426 11.08 4.45 -2.05
CA TYR A 426 12.35 4.36 -1.31
C TYR A 426 12.23 3.50 -0.05
N ALA A 427 11.20 3.74 0.78
CA ALA A 427 10.95 2.95 1.99
C ALA A 427 10.60 1.48 1.69
N SER A 428 9.97 1.22 0.54
CA SER A 428 9.68 -0.10 -0.02
C SER A 428 10.96 -0.81 -0.48
N ALA A 429 11.86 -0.11 -1.18
CA ALA A 429 13.14 -0.66 -1.59
C ALA A 429 14.01 -1.05 -0.38
N ASP A 430 14.12 -0.17 0.61
CA ASP A 430 14.84 -0.43 1.86
C ASP A 430 14.24 -1.63 2.63
N ALA A 431 12.90 -1.72 2.69
CA ALA A 431 12.23 -2.88 3.28
C ALA A 431 12.54 -4.18 2.54
N TRP A 432 12.51 -4.19 1.21
CA TRP A 432 12.84 -5.36 0.40
C TRP A 432 14.29 -5.80 0.54
N VAL A 433 15.24 -4.86 0.68
CA VAL A 433 16.64 -5.16 1.00
C VAL A 433 16.75 -5.81 2.39
N GLY A 434 15.97 -5.36 3.37
CA GLY A 434 15.83 -6.02 4.67
C GLY A 434 15.37 -7.47 4.54
N VAL A 435 14.25 -7.71 3.86
CA VAL A 435 13.71 -9.07 3.62
C VAL A 435 14.75 -9.96 2.92
N SER A 436 15.45 -9.41 1.94
CA SER A 436 16.48 -10.15 1.22
C SER A 436 17.68 -10.56 2.08
N LYS A 437 18.04 -9.78 3.11
CA LYS A 437 19.13 -10.11 4.04
C LYS A 437 18.77 -11.32 4.90
N ASP A 438 17.53 -11.40 5.38
CA ASP A 438 17.05 -12.54 6.16
C ASP A 438 16.96 -13.82 5.31
N PHE A 439 16.44 -13.72 4.08
CA PHE A 439 16.38 -14.87 3.17
C PHE A 439 17.79 -15.35 2.75
N LEU A 440 18.74 -14.43 2.53
CA LEU A 440 20.13 -14.80 2.28
C LEU A 440 20.74 -15.50 3.50
N LYS A 441 20.46 -15.03 4.71
CA LYS A 441 20.95 -15.63 5.96
C LYS A 441 20.44 -17.05 6.16
N GLU A 442 19.20 -17.36 5.76
CA GLU A 442 18.70 -18.74 5.74
C GLU A 442 19.38 -19.59 4.65
N ALA A 443 19.53 -19.07 3.43
CA ALA A 443 20.24 -19.76 2.35
C ALA A 443 21.71 -20.08 2.70
N GLN A 444 22.38 -19.20 3.47
CA GLN A 444 23.77 -19.37 3.87
C GLN A 444 24.00 -20.52 4.88
N LYS A 445 22.95 -21.02 5.55
CA LYS A 445 23.03 -22.11 6.55
C LYS A 445 23.23 -23.50 5.93
N ASP A 446 22.88 -23.70 4.67
CA ASP A 446 23.19 -24.98 4.01
C ASP A 446 24.71 -25.15 3.94
N THR A 447 25.21 -26.30 4.35
CA THR A 447 26.65 -26.63 4.27
C THR A 447 27.05 -27.12 2.88
N SER A 448 26.07 -27.54 2.06
CA SER A 448 26.27 -28.00 0.69
C SER A 448 25.88 -26.90 -0.30
N LYS A 449 26.86 -26.30 -0.96
CA LYS A 449 26.67 -25.20 -1.91
C LYS A 449 27.40 -25.49 -3.22
N TYR A 450 26.88 -24.98 -4.33
CA TYR A 450 27.54 -24.93 -5.63
C TYR A 450 27.94 -23.50 -5.99
N SER A 451 29.05 -23.32 -6.70
CA SER A 451 29.37 -22.03 -7.31
C SER A 451 28.42 -21.75 -8.48
N ILE A 452 28.08 -20.48 -8.70
CA ILE A 452 27.21 -20.11 -9.83
C ILE A 452 27.87 -20.51 -11.16
N PHE A 453 27.23 -21.47 -11.81
CA PHE A 453 27.52 -21.89 -13.17
C PHE A 453 26.19 -22.23 -13.84
N TYR A 454 25.91 -21.62 -14.98
CA TYR A 454 24.72 -21.90 -15.78
C TYR A 454 25.16 -22.37 -17.17
N THR A 455 24.51 -23.41 -17.69
CA THR A 455 24.80 -23.91 -19.04
C THR A 455 24.15 -23.02 -20.09
N ASP A 456 24.78 -22.89 -21.26
CA ASP A 456 24.20 -22.19 -22.44
C ASP A 456 22.77 -22.66 -22.77
N LYS A 457 22.45 -23.93 -22.50
CA LYS A 457 21.11 -24.49 -22.65
C LYS A 457 20.15 -23.86 -21.62
N PHE A 458 20.47 -23.98 -20.33
CA PHE A 458 19.63 -23.44 -19.26
C PHE A 458 19.39 -21.93 -19.40
N THR A 459 20.43 -21.15 -19.73
CA THR A 459 20.30 -19.70 -19.97
C THR A 459 19.34 -19.38 -21.13
N LYS A 460 19.36 -20.17 -22.21
CA LYS A 460 18.41 -20.03 -23.33
C LYS A 460 16.99 -20.44 -22.93
N ASP A 461 16.85 -21.50 -22.15
CA ASP A 461 15.54 -21.99 -21.68
C ASP A 461 14.86 -20.95 -20.78
N VAL A 462 15.61 -20.31 -19.87
CA VAL A 462 15.12 -19.19 -19.04
C VAL A 462 14.73 -17.98 -19.90
N PHE A 463 15.57 -17.57 -20.85
CA PHE A 463 15.26 -16.47 -21.77
C PHE A 463 14.01 -16.75 -22.64
N ALA A 464 13.84 -17.99 -23.08
CA ALA A 464 12.66 -18.44 -23.81
C ALA A 464 11.40 -18.39 -22.93
N LYS A 465 11.47 -18.76 -21.65
CA LYS A 465 10.36 -18.63 -20.71
C LYS A 465 9.97 -17.17 -20.47
N ILE A 466 10.95 -16.26 -20.25
CA ILE A 466 10.69 -14.80 -20.14
C ILE A 466 9.95 -14.30 -21.38
N THR A 467 10.45 -14.64 -22.58
CA THR A 467 9.84 -14.23 -23.85
C THR A 467 8.43 -14.81 -24.04
N SER A 468 8.21 -16.06 -23.63
CA SER A 468 6.89 -16.70 -23.68
C SER A 468 5.90 -16.03 -22.72
N THR A 469 6.33 -15.65 -21.52
CA THR A 469 5.50 -14.94 -20.54
C THR A 469 5.17 -13.52 -21.01
N GLU A 470 6.11 -12.82 -21.67
CA GLU A 470 5.85 -11.51 -22.27
C GLU A 470 4.78 -11.55 -23.37
N ASN A 471 4.83 -12.56 -24.25
CA ASN A 471 3.80 -12.77 -25.25
C ASN A 471 2.46 -13.17 -24.60
N LEU A 472 2.47 -14.03 -23.58
CA LEU A 472 1.25 -14.41 -22.84
C LEU A 472 0.52 -13.20 -22.26
N ILE A 473 1.23 -12.27 -21.62
CA ILE A 473 0.63 -11.05 -21.06
C ILE A 473 0.06 -10.18 -22.19
N LYS A 474 0.86 -9.94 -23.23
CA LYS A 474 0.49 -9.06 -24.36
C LYS A 474 -0.72 -9.55 -25.15
N ASP A 475 -0.84 -10.85 -25.34
CA ASP A 475 -1.91 -11.47 -26.14
C ASP A 475 -3.12 -11.91 -25.27
N SER A 476 -3.07 -11.66 -23.95
CA SER A 476 -4.16 -11.97 -23.02
C SER A 476 -5.35 -11.02 -23.13
N ASN A 477 -6.53 -11.52 -22.74
CA ASN A 477 -7.76 -10.74 -22.60
C ASN A 477 -8.26 -10.83 -21.15
N VAL A 478 -7.39 -10.45 -20.21
CA VAL A 478 -7.65 -10.37 -18.77
C VAL A 478 -7.74 -8.90 -18.33
N SER A 479 -8.10 -8.66 -17.08
CA SER A 479 -8.19 -7.32 -16.49
C SER A 479 -6.85 -6.56 -16.51
N GLN A 480 -6.91 -5.23 -16.51
CA GLN A 480 -5.71 -4.39 -16.42
C GLN A 480 -4.93 -4.65 -15.12
N GLU A 481 -5.63 -4.97 -14.03
CA GLU A 481 -5.02 -5.32 -12.73
C GLU A 481 -4.15 -6.59 -12.84
N SER A 482 -4.68 -7.66 -13.45
CA SER A 482 -3.90 -8.86 -13.74
C SER A 482 -2.73 -8.60 -14.69
N ILE A 483 -2.90 -7.71 -15.69
CA ILE A 483 -1.81 -7.30 -16.60
C ILE A 483 -0.73 -6.55 -15.84
N ASP A 484 -1.09 -5.61 -14.97
CA ASP A 484 -0.14 -4.78 -14.21
C ASP A 484 0.66 -5.62 -13.21
N GLU A 485 0.00 -6.55 -12.50
CA GLU A 485 0.68 -7.48 -11.59
C GLU A 485 1.58 -8.47 -12.35
N ALA A 486 1.09 -9.06 -13.45
CA ALA A 486 1.92 -9.94 -14.28
C ALA A 486 3.12 -9.19 -14.88
N THR A 487 2.95 -7.94 -15.30
CA THR A 487 4.02 -7.08 -15.82
C THR A 487 5.03 -6.72 -14.73
N ARG A 488 4.57 -6.46 -13.49
CA ARG A 488 5.45 -6.24 -12.33
C ARG A 488 6.39 -7.43 -12.11
N ARG A 489 5.86 -8.66 -12.16
CA ARG A 489 6.66 -9.89 -12.02
C ARG A 489 7.57 -10.13 -13.23
N LEU A 490 7.10 -9.90 -14.46
CA LEU A 490 7.92 -10.01 -15.67
C LEU A 490 9.12 -9.05 -15.65
N ASN A 491 8.93 -7.82 -15.16
CA ASN A 491 10.02 -6.86 -15.02
C ASN A 491 11.07 -7.32 -13.98
N ALA A 492 10.63 -7.95 -12.89
CA ALA A 492 11.55 -8.58 -11.93
C ALA A 492 12.32 -9.75 -12.56
N ALA A 493 11.64 -10.61 -13.33
CA ALA A 493 12.29 -11.70 -14.06
C ALA A 493 13.39 -11.19 -15.01
N LYS A 494 13.12 -10.09 -15.74
CA LYS A 494 14.10 -9.42 -16.61
C LYS A 494 15.27 -8.86 -15.82
N LYS A 495 15.03 -8.18 -14.69
CA LYS A 495 16.08 -7.61 -13.83
C LYS A 495 16.97 -8.70 -13.21
N SER A 496 16.37 -9.78 -12.69
CA SER A 496 17.10 -10.95 -12.22
C SER A 496 17.88 -11.65 -13.34
N PHE A 497 17.39 -11.67 -14.57
CA PHE A 497 18.15 -12.22 -15.71
C PHE A 497 19.40 -11.38 -16.02
N ASP A 498 19.26 -10.05 -16.05
CA ASP A 498 20.37 -9.11 -16.27
C ASP A 498 21.45 -9.19 -15.16
N ASP A 499 21.03 -9.43 -13.91
CA ASP A 499 21.90 -9.67 -12.75
C ASP A 499 22.49 -11.10 -12.68
N ASN A 500 22.22 -11.96 -13.68
CA ASN A 500 22.63 -13.38 -13.71
C ASN A 500 22.03 -14.23 -12.55
N PHE A 501 20.91 -13.80 -11.98
CA PHE A 501 20.09 -14.56 -11.03
C PHE A 501 19.05 -15.42 -11.76
N LEU A 502 19.52 -16.36 -12.60
CA LEU A 502 18.64 -17.11 -13.51
C LEU A 502 17.59 -17.98 -12.80
N LEU A 503 17.87 -18.45 -11.58
CA LEU A 503 16.91 -19.21 -10.77
C LEU A 503 15.74 -18.32 -10.28
N ALA A 504 16.01 -17.07 -9.92
CA ALA A 504 14.98 -16.08 -9.62
C ALA A 504 14.22 -15.64 -10.88
N ALA A 505 14.94 -15.43 -11.99
CA ALA A 505 14.35 -15.03 -13.27
C ALA A 505 13.29 -16.03 -13.78
N ILE A 506 13.54 -17.34 -13.66
CA ILE A 506 12.54 -18.36 -14.03
C ILE A 506 11.37 -18.38 -13.04
N TYR A 507 11.60 -18.26 -11.73
CA TYR A 507 10.52 -18.17 -10.73
C TYR A 507 9.59 -16.97 -11.00
N ASP A 508 10.13 -15.76 -11.16
CA ASP A 508 9.33 -14.56 -11.46
C ASP A 508 8.59 -14.67 -12.81
N SER A 509 9.16 -15.35 -13.81
CA SER A 509 8.49 -15.63 -15.08
C SER A 509 7.28 -16.57 -14.93
N TYR A 510 7.30 -17.45 -13.93
CA TYR A 510 6.18 -18.31 -13.55
C TYR A 510 5.17 -17.60 -12.63
N PHE A 511 5.61 -16.65 -11.80
CA PHE A 511 4.70 -15.78 -11.02
C PHE A 511 3.87 -14.91 -11.96
N ALA A 512 4.50 -14.27 -12.95
CA ALA A 512 3.82 -13.46 -13.97
C ALA A 512 2.76 -14.27 -14.76
N ASP A 513 3.10 -15.50 -15.14
CA ASP A 513 2.21 -16.46 -15.80
C ASP A 513 1.02 -16.86 -14.90
N ALA A 514 1.21 -16.95 -13.58
CA ALA A 514 0.16 -17.31 -12.64
C ALA A 514 -1.06 -16.37 -12.67
N PHE A 515 -0.85 -15.05 -12.67
CA PHE A 515 -1.95 -14.07 -12.66
C PHE A 515 -2.79 -14.11 -13.95
N VAL A 516 -2.13 -14.21 -15.11
CA VAL A 516 -2.84 -14.37 -16.40
C VAL A 516 -3.54 -15.73 -16.46
N SER A 517 -2.91 -16.82 -16.03
CA SER A 517 -3.50 -18.16 -15.99
C SER A 517 -4.71 -18.24 -15.05
N SER A 518 -4.64 -17.55 -13.91
CA SER A 518 -5.68 -17.51 -12.88
C SER A 518 -6.96 -16.92 -13.42
N GLU A 519 -6.93 -15.67 -13.92
CA GLU A 519 -8.15 -14.96 -14.34
C GLU A 519 -8.87 -15.69 -15.47
N ASN A 520 -8.13 -16.20 -16.46
CA ASN A 520 -8.68 -17.02 -17.55
C ASN A 520 -9.40 -18.29 -17.05
N SER A 521 -9.04 -18.79 -15.86
CA SER A 521 -9.57 -20.02 -15.27
C SER A 521 -10.75 -19.80 -14.31
N ARG A 522 -10.97 -18.56 -13.83
CA ARG A 522 -12.03 -18.22 -12.84
C ARG A 522 -13.44 -18.61 -13.31
N LEU A 523 -13.70 -18.64 -14.61
CA LEU A 523 -14.99 -19.04 -15.20
C LEU A 523 -15.11 -20.55 -15.52
N LEU A 524 -14.03 -21.32 -15.39
CA LEU A 524 -13.94 -22.70 -15.92
C LEU A 524 -13.96 -23.78 -14.83
N VAL A 525 -13.39 -23.51 -13.66
CA VAL A 525 -13.22 -24.48 -12.56
C VAL A 525 -13.62 -23.81 -11.26
N ALA A 526 -14.42 -24.46 -10.40
CA ALA A 526 -14.80 -23.92 -9.09
C ALA A 526 -13.63 -23.94 -8.08
N PRO A 527 -13.50 -22.95 -7.16
CA PRO A 527 -12.30 -22.79 -6.36
C PRO A 527 -12.10 -23.93 -5.35
N ALA A 528 -13.19 -24.52 -4.83
CA ALA A 528 -13.13 -25.70 -3.97
C ALA A 528 -12.53 -26.93 -4.66
N ALA A 529 -12.84 -27.14 -5.94
CA ALA A 529 -12.27 -28.24 -6.72
C ALA A 529 -10.79 -27.99 -7.02
N LEU A 530 -10.43 -26.74 -7.35
CA LEU A 530 -9.04 -26.35 -7.61
C LEU A 530 -8.15 -26.48 -6.35
N LEU A 531 -8.65 -26.07 -5.18
CA LEU A 531 -7.98 -26.28 -3.89
C LEU A 531 -7.72 -27.77 -3.61
N GLN A 532 -8.68 -28.65 -3.95
CA GLN A 532 -8.51 -30.09 -3.77
C GLN A 532 -7.42 -30.63 -4.70
N THR A 533 -7.49 -30.35 -6.01
CA THR A 533 -6.52 -30.85 -7.00
C THR A 533 -5.11 -30.35 -6.69
N VAL A 534 -4.92 -29.04 -6.52
CA VAL A 534 -3.60 -28.46 -6.24
C VAL A 534 -3.09 -28.87 -4.85
N GLY A 535 -3.98 -29.09 -3.88
CA GLY A 535 -3.61 -29.65 -2.58
C GLY A 535 -3.03 -31.06 -2.66
N THR A 536 -3.58 -31.93 -3.50
CA THR A 536 -3.01 -33.26 -3.78
C THR A 536 -1.63 -33.13 -4.44
N ASP A 537 -1.50 -32.33 -5.50
CA ASP A 537 -0.24 -32.13 -6.22
C ASP A 537 0.90 -31.61 -5.31
N ILE A 538 0.57 -30.72 -4.35
CA ILE A 538 1.53 -30.19 -3.39
C ILE A 538 1.90 -31.25 -2.35
N ASN A 539 0.94 -31.96 -1.78
CA ASN A 539 1.20 -32.92 -0.69
C ASN A 539 1.93 -34.18 -1.17
N GLU A 540 1.74 -34.61 -2.42
CA GLU A 540 2.22 -35.90 -2.93
C GLU A 540 3.43 -35.79 -3.89
N GLY A 541 3.83 -34.57 -4.27
CA GLY A 541 4.89 -34.31 -5.26
C GLY A 541 6.00 -33.35 -4.82
N LEU A 542 6.66 -32.73 -5.81
CA LEU A 542 7.74 -31.73 -5.62
C LEU A 542 7.28 -30.43 -4.91
N GLY A 543 5.99 -30.30 -4.62
CA GLY A 543 5.46 -29.22 -3.78
C GLY A 543 5.65 -29.46 -2.28
N SER A 544 5.83 -30.71 -1.83
CA SER A 544 5.76 -31.08 -0.41
C SER A 544 6.86 -30.44 0.44
N ASP A 545 8.02 -30.18 -0.17
CA ASP A 545 9.18 -29.49 0.39
C ASP A 545 9.37 -28.07 -0.19
N SER A 546 8.43 -27.54 -0.99
CA SER A 546 8.50 -26.16 -1.49
C SER A 546 7.95 -25.17 -0.47
N ILE A 547 8.81 -24.26 -0.01
CA ILE A 547 8.48 -23.25 1.00
C ILE A 547 7.42 -22.30 0.43
N TRP A 548 7.67 -21.77 -0.77
CA TRP A 548 6.78 -20.79 -1.38
C TRP A 548 5.47 -21.42 -1.84
N ALA A 549 5.47 -22.63 -2.42
CA ALA A 549 4.23 -23.28 -2.84
C ALA A 549 3.29 -23.57 -1.65
N ASN A 550 3.80 -24.13 -0.55
CA ASN A 550 3.00 -24.38 0.66
C ASN A 550 2.43 -23.06 1.21
N MET A 551 3.28 -22.03 1.36
CA MET A 551 2.86 -20.72 1.87
C MET A 551 1.74 -20.06 1.05
N PHE A 552 1.82 -20.09 -0.28
CA PHE A 552 0.75 -19.54 -1.14
C PHE A 552 -0.51 -20.42 -1.09
N PHE A 553 -0.38 -21.74 -1.04
CA PHE A 553 -1.53 -22.64 -0.94
C PHE A 553 -2.29 -22.48 0.38
N ASP A 554 -1.58 -22.31 1.50
CA ASP A 554 -2.18 -22.01 2.79
C ASP A 554 -2.86 -20.64 2.80
N HIS A 555 -2.29 -19.64 2.13
CA HIS A 555 -2.95 -18.35 1.96
C HIS A 555 -4.20 -18.42 1.10
N ALA A 556 -4.23 -19.30 0.08
CA ALA A 556 -5.42 -19.53 -0.71
C ALA A 556 -6.58 -20.11 0.12
N LYS A 557 -6.29 -21.03 1.04
CA LYS A 557 -7.29 -21.59 1.98
C LYS A 557 -7.90 -20.48 2.84
N PHE A 558 -7.09 -19.58 3.39
CA PHE A 558 -7.57 -18.43 4.17
C PHE A 558 -8.63 -17.63 3.41
N TYR A 559 -8.32 -17.20 2.20
CA TYR A 559 -9.23 -16.37 1.41
C TYR A 559 -10.48 -17.12 0.96
N TYR A 560 -10.38 -18.43 0.69
CA TYR A 560 -11.55 -19.26 0.42
C TYR A 560 -12.46 -19.40 1.64
N GLU A 561 -11.89 -19.65 2.83
CA GLU A 561 -12.68 -19.69 4.08
C GLU A 561 -13.31 -18.32 4.40
N ASN A 562 -12.59 -17.22 4.15
CA ASN A 562 -13.15 -15.87 4.28
C ASN A 562 -14.35 -15.67 3.36
N ALA A 563 -14.25 -16.05 2.08
CA ALA A 563 -15.36 -15.98 1.13
C ALA A 563 -16.57 -16.83 1.56
N VAL A 564 -16.33 -18.03 2.13
CA VAL A 564 -17.40 -18.88 2.68
C VAL A 564 -18.06 -18.24 3.90
N PHE A 565 -17.31 -17.50 4.71
CA PHE A 565 -17.81 -16.76 5.86
C PHE A 565 -18.58 -15.49 5.46
N THR A 566 -18.00 -14.59 4.66
CA THR A 566 -18.62 -13.32 4.23
C THR A 566 -19.87 -13.55 3.38
N LYS A 567 -19.96 -14.69 2.67
CA LYS A 567 -21.18 -15.14 1.99
C LYS A 567 -22.36 -15.39 2.94
N LYS A 568 -22.11 -15.85 4.17
CA LYS A 568 -23.17 -16.00 5.19
C LYS A 568 -23.67 -14.63 5.69
N LEU A 569 -22.82 -13.61 5.62
CA LEU A 569 -23.13 -12.22 5.97
C LEU A 569 -23.70 -11.41 4.79
N ALA A 570 -24.01 -12.07 3.65
CA ALA A 570 -24.51 -11.46 2.41
C ALA A 570 -23.61 -10.38 1.76
N ARG A 571 -22.33 -10.31 2.13
CA ARG A 571 -21.37 -9.29 1.65
C ARG A 571 -20.75 -9.66 0.32
N THR A 572 -21.52 -9.52 -0.76
CA THR A 572 -21.21 -10.06 -2.09
C THR A 572 -19.88 -9.56 -2.69
N GLU A 573 -19.48 -8.31 -2.41
CA GLU A 573 -18.22 -7.75 -2.92
C GLU A 573 -16.98 -8.36 -2.24
N GLU A 574 -17.00 -8.45 -0.91
CA GLU A 574 -15.94 -9.11 -0.11
C GLU A 574 -15.78 -10.59 -0.49
N VAL A 575 -16.89 -11.27 -0.83
CA VAL A 575 -16.89 -12.65 -1.35
C VAL A 575 -16.12 -12.73 -2.66
N ASN A 576 -16.41 -11.86 -3.63
CA ASN A 576 -15.76 -11.89 -4.95
C ASN A 576 -14.25 -11.65 -4.81
N GLN A 577 -13.84 -10.57 -4.14
CA GLN A 577 -12.42 -10.26 -3.92
C GLN A 577 -11.67 -11.40 -3.24
N SER A 578 -12.27 -12.00 -2.20
CA SER A 578 -11.66 -13.13 -1.49
C SER A 578 -11.56 -14.38 -2.38
N ILE A 579 -12.57 -14.67 -3.21
CA ILE A 579 -12.46 -15.77 -4.18
C ILE A 579 -11.34 -15.49 -5.19
N GLU A 580 -11.27 -14.30 -5.75
CA GLU A 580 -10.26 -13.92 -6.75
C GLU A 580 -8.83 -14.03 -6.22
N THR A 581 -8.56 -13.49 -5.02
CA THR A 581 -7.25 -13.65 -4.38
C THR A 581 -6.96 -15.13 -4.05
N SER A 582 -7.97 -15.93 -3.68
CA SER A 582 -7.79 -17.37 -3.49
C SER A 582 -7.31 -18.06 -4.77
N TYR A 583 -7.92 -17.79 -5.93
CA TYR A 583 -7.45 -18.33 -7.22
C TYR A 583 -6.01 -17.96 -7.52
N ASP A 584 -5.66 -16.67 -7.38
CA ASP A 584 -4.32 -16.18 -7.73
C ASP A 584 -3.25 -16.88 -6.89
N MET A 585 -3.51 -17.09 -5.60
CA MET A 585 -2.62 -17.82 -4.69
C MET A 585 -2.53 -19.33 -5.02
N ILE A 586 -3.60 -19.97 -5.48
CA ILE A 586 -3.56 -21.37 -5.94
C ILE A 586 -2.70 -21.51 -7.21
N PHE A 587 -2.90 -20.60 -8.17
CA PHE A 587 -2.12 -20.59 -9.41
C PHE A 587 -0.65 -20.26 -9.16
N LEU A 588 -0.33 -19.30 -8.28
CA LEU A 588 1.04 -19.02 -7.85
C LEU A 588 1.70 -20.27 -7.26
N SER A 589 1.02 -20.94 -6.34
CA SER A 589 1.51 -22.18 -5.72
C SER A 589 1.81 -23.26 -6.76
N ASN A 590 0.87 -23.56 -7.67
CA ASN A 590 1.07 -24.56 -8.71
C ASN A 590 2.21 -24.18 -9.68
N LYS A 591 2.29 -22.92 -10.12
CA LYS A 591 3.34 -22.44 -11.03
C LYS A 591 4.73 -22.45 -10.40
N ILE A 592 4.83 -22.30 -9.07
CA ILE A 592 6.08 -22.49 -8.32
C ILE A 592 6.55 -23.93 -8.37
N VAL A 593 5.66 -24.92 -8.18
CA VAL A 593 6.03 -26.34 -8.30
C VAL A 593 6.57 -26.66 -9.70
N GLN A 594 5.99 -26.06 -10.75
CA GLN A 594 6.50 -26.17 -12.13
C GLN A 594 7.90 -25.56 -12.29
N ALA A 595 8.13 -24.34 -11.76
CA ALA A 595 9.44 -23.69 -11.79
C ALA A 595 10.50 -24.50 -11.01
N LYS A 596 10.11 -25.02 -9.83
CA LYS A 596 10.94 -25.87 -8.99
C LYS A 596 11.38 -27.12 -9.73
N ALA A 597 10.46 -27.82 -10.41
CA ALA A 597 10.76 -29.04 -11.17
C ALA A 597 11.83 -28.83 -12.25
N ILE A 598 11.79 -27.69 -12.96
CA ILE A 598 12.79 -27.33 -13.97
C ILE A 598 14.17 -27.13 -13.31
N ILE A 599 14.22 -26.43 -12.16
CA ILE A 599 15.47 -26.20 -11.43
C ILE A 599 16.01 -27.50 -10.84
N SER A 600 15.19 -28.33 -10.20
CA SER A 600 15.60 -29.63 -9.68
C SER A 600 16.15 -30.55 -10.78
N THR A 601 15.56 -30.52 -11.98
CA THR A 601 16.09 -31.24 -13.15
C THR A 601 17.46 -30.71 -13.54
N TYR A 602 17.60 -29.38 -13.65
CA TYR A 602 18.87 -28.73 -13.98
C TYR A 602 19.99 -29.05 -12.99
N LEU A 603 19.71 -28.96 -11.69
CA LEU A 603 20.67 -29.24 -10.62
C LEU A 603 21.03 -30.74 -10.53
N GLY A 604 20.09 -31.64 -10.85
CA GLY A 604 20.34 -33.09 -10.86
C GLY A 604 21.14 -33.57 -12.08
N GLU A 605 20.93 -32.99 -13.25
CA GLU A 605 21.65 -33.37 -14.48
C GLU A 605 23.05 -32.73 -14.57
N THR A 606 23.27 -31.56 -13.96
CA THR A 606 24.50 -30.78 -14.13
C THR A 606 25.52 -31.10 -13.04
N LYS A 607 26.73 -31.53 -13.44
CA LYS A 607 27.89 -31.65 -12.54
C LYS A 607 28.44 -30.27 -12.15
N LEU A 608 27.75 -29.58 -11.25
CA LEU A 608 28.13 -28.26 -10.76
C LEU A 608 29.39 -28.32 -9.86
N PRO A 609 30.28 -27.31 -9.95
CA PRO A 609 31.44 -27.21 -9.07
C PRO A 609 31.00 -26.90 -7.63
N ILE A 610 31.57 -27.63 -6.66
CA ILE A 610 31.34 -27.40 -5.23
C ILE A 610 31.83 -26.00 -4.86
N TYR A 611 30.99 -25.23 -4.18
CA TYR A 611 31.35 -23.93 -3.63
C TYR A 611 32.39 -24.11 -2.53
N SER A 612 33.39 -23.24 -2.52
CA SER A 612 34.42 -23.23 -1.49
C SER A 612 34.40 -21.89 -0.78
N ASP A 613 34.20 -21.89 0.54
CA ASP A 613 34.31 -20.69 1.39
C ASP A 613 35.76 -20.14 1.45
N LYS A 614 36.70 -20.73 0.70
CA LYS A 614 37.99 -20.09 0.46
C LYS A 614 37.74 -18.73 -0.17
N GLU A 615 38.08 -17.70 0.60
CA GLU A 615 38.35 -16.38 0.10
C GLU A 615 39.03 -16.47 -1.26
N ALA A 616 38.59 -15.63 -2.20
CA ALA A 616 39.44 -15.27 -3.33
C ALA A 616 40.60 -14.38 -2.85
N THR A 617 41.42 -14.91 -1.92
CA THR A 617 42.85 -14.64 -1.89
C THR A 617 43.44 -15.21 -3.18
N VAL A 618 43.13 -14.55 -4.30
CA VAL A 618 44.09 -14.42 -5.38
C VAL A 618 45.33 -13.90 -4.70
N GLY A 619 46.34 -14.77 -4.60
CA GLY A 619 47.64 -14.44 -4.05
C GLY A 619 48.34 -13.43 -4.95
N VAL A 620 47.91 -12.17 -4.89
CA VAL A 620 48.78 -11.05 -5.19
C VAL A 620 49.76 -11.01 -4.03
N THR A 621 50.96 -11.55 -4.27
CA THR A 621 52.10 -11.40 -3.39
C THR A 621 52.47 -9.92 -3.35
N TYR A 622 51.79 -9.16 -2.50
CA TYR A 622 52.30 -7.87 -2.08
C TYR A 622 53.54 -8.15 -1.25
N THR A 623 54.71 -8.03 -1.88
CA THR A 623 55.96 -7.86 -1.14
C THR A 623 55.90 -6.51 -0.43
N THR A 624 55.25 -6.48 0.73
CA THR A 624 55.35 -5.39 1.69
C THR A 624 56.76 -5.40 2.26
N THR A 625 57.69 -4.84 1.50
CA THR A 625 59.00 -4.45 1.98
C THR A 625 58.80 -3.37 3.04
N THR A 626 58.65 -3.78 4.29
CA THR A 626 58.67 -2.88 5.43
C THR A 626 60.03 -2.20 5.45
N MET A 627 60.08 -0.95 4.97
CA MET A 627 61.29 -0.14 5.11
C MET A 627 61.59 0.01 6.59
N GLY A 628 62.75 -0.52 7.01
CA GLY A 628 63.31 -0.20 8.31
C GLY A 628 63.61 1.29 8.45
N PRO A 629 63.86 1.79 9.67
CA PRO A 629 64.16 3.20 9.88
C PRO A 629 65.35 3.65 9.02
N LEU A 630 65.19 4.79 8.35
CA LEU A 630 66.17 5.35 7.42
C LEU A 630 67.55 5.48 8.09
N THR A 631 68.58 4.95 7.44
CA THR A 631 69.96 5.12 7.90
C THR A 631 70.39 6.58 7.82
N GLU A 632 71.39 7.00 8.59
CA GLU A 632 71.85 8.40 8.60
C GLU A 632 72.21 8.92 7.20
N SER A 633 72.85 8.09 6.36
CA SER A 633 73.14 8.44 4.96
C SER A 633 71.87 8.69 4.13
N GLN A 634 70.78 7.97 4.38
CA GLN A 634 69.49 8.20 3.71
C GLN A 634 68.81 9.48 4.20
N LYS A 635 68.97 9.87 5.46
CA LYS A 635 68.49 11.16 5.98
C LYS A 635 69.19 12.33 5.32
N TYR A 636 70.53 12.31 5.21
CA TYR A 636 71.28 13.33 4.47
C TYR A 636 70.90 13.35 2.99
N THR A 637 70.67 12.19 2.37
CA THR A 637 70.19 12.10 0.97
C THR A 637 68.81 12.75 0.81
N PHE A 638 67.89 12.53 1.77
CA PHE A 638 66.56 13.14 1.77
C PHE A 638 66.60 14.67 1.93
N VAL A 639 67.48 15.18 2.80
CA VAL A 639 67.75 16.62 2.94
C VAL A 639 68.35 17.19 1.64
N LEU A 640 69.27 16.47 0.98
CA LEU A 640 69.85 16.89 -0.29
C LEU A 640 68.78 16.95 -1.41
N ILE A 641 67.88 15.98 -1.46
CA ILE A 641 66.74 15.96 -2.39
C ILE A 641 65.77 17.10 -2.09
N MET A 642 65.49 17.40 -0.82
CA MET A 642 64.67 18.56 -0.42
C MET A 642 65.30 19.89 -0.86
N ILE A 643 66.61 20.06 -0.67
CA ILE A 643 67.35 21.24 -1.15
C ILE A 643 67.31 21.31 -2.69
N LEU A 644 67.47 20.18 -3.39
CA LEU A 644 67.35 20.10 -4.84
C LEU A 644 65.94 20.49 -5.34
N VAL A 645 64.88 20.01 -4.68
CA VAL A 645 63.49 20.35 -5.00
C VAL A 645 63.22 21.84 -4.75
N ILE A 646 63.73 22.42 -3.66
CA ILE A 646 63.62 23.86 -3.39
C ILE A 646 64.37 24.68 -4.47
N LEU A 647 65.59 24.26 -4.85
CA LEU A 647 66.33 24.90 -5.94
C LEU A 647 65.61 24.78 -7.30
N VAL A 648 65.00 23.63 -7.59
CA VAL A 648 64.17 23.42 -8.79
C VAL A 648 62.92 24.31 -8.76
N LEU A 649 62.27 24.48 -7.61
CA LEU A 649 61.11 25.38 -7.48
C LEU A 649 61.50 26.85 -7.62
N VAL A 650 62.63 27.29 -7.06
CA VAL A 650 63.17 28.65 -7.27
C VAL A 650 63.57 28.84 -8.73
N PHE A 651 64.16 27.83 -9.38
CA PHE A 651 64.49 27.86 -10.81
C PHE A 651 63.23 27.95 -11.68
N ILE A 652 62.18 27.18 -11.38
CA ILE A 652 60.87 27.26 -12.07
C ILE A 652 60.22 28.63 -11.87
N LEU A 653 60.32 29.22 -10.68
CA LEU A 653 59.80 30.57 -10.38
C LEU A 653 60.52 31.65 -11.20
N LEU A 654 61.86 31.56 -11.30
CA LEU A 654 62.69 32.46 -12.11
C LEU A 654 62.47 32.27 -13.62
N MET A 655 62.34 31.02 -14.07
CA MET A 655 62.09 30.66 -15.47
C MET A 655 60.69 31.12 -15.91
N GLY A 656 59.70 31.00 -15.04
CA GLY A 656 58.32 31.48 -15.25
C GLY A 656 58.19 33.00 -15.40
N LEU A 657 59.16 33.78 -14.92
CA LEU A 657 59.22 35.23 -15.14
C LEU A 657 59.86 35.63 -16.48
N VAL A 658 60.64 34.74 -17.12
CA VAL A 658 61.44 35.07 -18.31
C VAL A 658 60.82 34.56 -19.62
N THR A 659 60.05 33.48 -19.60
CA THR A 659 59.58 32.82 -20.84
C THR A 659 58.09 33.00 -21.13
N LYS A 660 57.61 34.25 -21.21
CA LYS A 660 56.33 34.59 -21.87
C LYS A 660 56.49 34.66 -23.39
N SER A 661 57.06 33.61 -24.00
CA SER A 661 57.12 33.42 -25.45
C SER A 661 57.40 31.96 -25.80
N HIS A 662 56.78 31.47 -26.88
CA HIS A 662 56.92 30.14 -27.49
C HIS A 662 56.56 28.90 -26.64
N ALA A 663 55.27 28.57 -26.64
CA ALA A 663 54.79 27.20 -26.49
C ALA A 663 54.27 26.67 -27.83
N ASN A 664 55.03 25.80 -28.50
CA ASN A 664 54.51 24.86 -29.51
C ASN A 664 55.54 23.74 -29.77
N GLN A 665 55.03 22.56 -30.15
CA GLN A 665 55.77 21.30 -30.40
C GLN A 665 56.33 20.56 -29.18
N LEU A 666 55.51 19.69 -28.54
CA LEU A 666 55.97 18.45 -27.88
C LEU A 666 54.81 17.47 -27.59
N THR A 667 53.97 17.18 -28.60
CA THR A 667 52.79 16.28 -28.46
C THR A 667 52.52 15.44 -29.71
N HIS A 668 53.44 14.52 -30.07
CA HIS A 668 53.18 13.57 -31.18
C HIS A 668 53.58 12.09 -30.97
N SER A 669 54.40 11.71 -29.97
CA SER A 669 54.82 10.30 -29.81
C SER A 669 53.71 9.37 -29.30
N ASN A 670 52.88 9.81 -28.35
CA ASN A 670 51.97 8.91 -27.61
C ASN A 670 50.71 8.43 -28.36
N ARG A 671 50.37 8.93 -29.56
CA ARG A 671 49.14 8.50 -30.27
C ARG A 671 49.35 7.25 -31.13
N LYS A 672 50.54 7.07 -31.73
CA LYS A 672 50.83 5.94 -32.63
C LYS A 672 50.86 4.60 -31.89
N GLU A 673 51.48 4.56 -30.72
CA GLU A 673 51.54 3.37 -29.85
C GLU A 673 50.15 2.97 -29.32
N LYS A 674 49.36 3.97 -28.90
CA LYS A 674 47.96 3.80 -28.50
C LYS A 674 47.11 3.13 -29.60
N ILE A 675 47.22 3.60 -30.86
CA ILE A 675 46.49 3.02 -32.00
C ILE A 675 46.90 1.55 -32.24
N SER A 676 48.19 1.24 -32.14
CA SER A 676 48.70 -0.14 -32.29
C SER A 676 48.10 -1.10 -31.24
N SER A 677 48.01 -0.66 -29.99
CA SER A 677 47.36 -1.42 -28.90
C SER A 677 45.88 -1.71 -29.18
N VAL A 678 45.14 -0.71 -29.69
CA VAL A 678 43.72 -0.88 -30.04
C VAL A 678 43.53 -1.89 -31.17
N LEU A 679 44.37 -1.88 -32.21
CA LEU A 679 44.31 -2.86 -33.31
C LEU A 679 44.50 -4.29 -32.80
N GLY A 680 45.46 -4.52 -31.90
CA GLY A 680 45.66 -5.83 -31.25
C GLY A 680 44.54 -6.24 -30.29
N ASN A 681 43.75 -5.30 -29.78
CA ASN A 681 42.54 -5.61 -28.99
C ASN A 681 41.35 -5.98 -29.90
N LEU A 682 41.21 -5.32 -31.05
CA LEU A 682 40.17 -5.62 -32.04
C LEU A 682 40.30 -7.04 -32.60
N ASP A 683 41.51 -7.46 -32.97
CA ASP A 683 41.76 -8.83 -33.46
C ASP A 683 41.38 -9.90 -32.40
N ARG A 684 41.69 -9.64 -31.12
CA ARG A 684 41.30 -10.52 -30.00
C ARG A 684 39.80 -10.51 -29.71
N ALA A 685 39.13 -9.36 -29.83
CA ALA A 685 37.69 -9.24 -29.63
C ALA A 685 36.90 -9.99 -30.70
N LEU A 686 37.35 -9.96 -31.97
CA LEU A 686 36.74 -10.75 -33.04
C LEU A 686 36.91 -12.26 -32.80
N GLY A 687 38.13 -12.70 -32.44
CA GLY A 687 38.39 -14.11 -32.11
C GLY A 687 37.56 -14.64 -30.92
N GLN A 688 37.15 -13.75 -30.01
CA GLN A 688 36.26 -14.05 -28.88
C GLN A 688 34.76 -13.82 -29.20
N LYS A 689 34.40 -13.50 -30.46
CA LYS A 689 33.03 -13.14 -30.90
C LYS A 689 32.38 -12.00 -30.09
N LYS A 690 33.18 -11.09 -29.53
CA LYS A 690 32.71 -9.94 -28.74
C LYS A 690 32.31 -8.73 -29.59
N ILE A 691 32.63 -8.76 -30.87
CA ILE A 691 32.25 -7.79 -31.92
C ILE A 691 31.95 -8.57 -33.20
N SER A 692 31.09 -8.03 -34.07
CA SER A 692 30.79 -8.63 -35.39
C SER A 692 31.88 -8.36 -36.44
N ASP A 693 31.92 -9.18 -37.50
CA ASP A 693 32.85 -8.99 -38.63
C ASP A 693 32.74 -7.58 -39.26
N ALA A 694 31.51 -7.06 -39.33
CA ALA A 694 31.24 -5.73 -39.88
C ALA A 694 31.78 -4.61 -38.96
N GLU A 695 31.50 -4.67 -37.66
CA GLU A 695 32.01 -3.70 -36.68
C GLU A 695 33.55 -3.72 -36.62
N TYR A 696 34.14 -4.92 -36.61
CA TYR A 696 35.58 -5.12 -36.69
C TYR A 696 36.17 -4.47 -37.95
N PHE A 697 35.60 -4.75 -39.14
CA PHE A 697 36.08 -4.18 -40.40
C PHE A 697 36.05 -2.65 -40.40
N PHE A 698 34.99 -2.03 -39.89
CA PHE A 698 34.89 -0.57 -39.82
C PHE A 698 35.86 0.05 -38.81
N MET A 699 36.00 -0.53 -37.60
CA MET A 699 36.93 -0.02 -36.58
C MET A 699 38.39 -0.21 -36.98
N LYS A 700 38.76 -1.38 -37.52
CA LYS A 700 40.11 -1.69 -38.00
C LYS A 700 40.50 -0.74 -39.14
N LYS A 701 39.65 -0.61 -40.16
CA LYS A 701 39.86 0.32 -41.28
C LYS A 701 40.02 1.77 -40.82
N HIS A 702 39.24 2.23 -39.83
CA HIS A 702 39.38 3.58 -39.28
C HIS A 702 40.77 3.81 -38.68
N TYR A 703 41.21 2.91 -37.80
CA TYR A 703 42.50 3.05 -37.11
C TYR A 703 43.71 2.82 -38.02
N GLU A 704 43.62 1.91 -38.99
CA GLU A 704 44.63 1.73 -40.05
C GLU A 704 44.73 2.98 -40.95
N GLN A 705 43.61 3.58 -41.34
CA GLN A 705 43.61 4.82 -42.14
C GLN A 705 44.14 6.02 -41.35
N GLU A 706 43.86 6.10 -40.05
CA GLU A 706 44.44 7.17 -39.22
C GLU A 706 45.96 7.01 -39.07
N LEU A 707 46.44 5.77 -38.91
CA LEU A 707 47.85 5.40 -38.92
C LEU A 707 48.56 5.75 -40.25
N SER A 708 47.84 5.67 -41.38
CA SER A 708 48.40 5.84 -42.72
C SER A 708 48.22 7.23 -43.34
N SER A 709 47.30 8.06 -42.86
CA SER A 709 46.90 9.32 -43.56
C SER A 709 46.82 10.59 -42.69
N GLY A 710 46.89 10.48 -41.35
CA GLY A 710 47.03 11.62 -40.46
C GLY A 710 45.90 12.67 -40.48
N LYS A 711 44.72 12.37 -41.04
CA LYS A 711 43.55 13.27 -41.07
C LYS A 711 42.27 12.56 -40.67
N ALA A 712 41.46 13.23 -39.85
CA ALA A 712 40.18 12.71 -39.35
C ALA A 712 39.03 12.88 -40.36
N TRP A 713 38.01 12.03 -40.22
CA TRP A 713 36.85 11.90 -41.10
C TRP A 713 35.99 13.18 -41.21
N PRO A 714 35.47 13.54 -42.41
CA PRO A 714 34.64 14.75 -42.60
C PRO A 714 33.20 14.59 -42.05
N LYS A 715 32.71 15.60 -41.31
CA LYS A 715 31.36 15.59 -40.70
C LYS A 715 30.25 15.46 -41.76
N LYS A 716 29.31 14.53 -41.56
CA LYS A 716 28.15 14.34 -42.44
C LYS A 716 27.17 15.52 -42.36
N LYS A 717 26.60 15.91 -43.49
CA LYS A 717 25.54 16.93 -43.60
C LYS A 717 24.20 16.35 -43.11
N ARG A 718 23.41 17.14 -42.37
CA ARG A 718 22.03 16.77 -42.01
C ARG A 718 21.15 16.71 -43.25
N MET A 719 20.35 15.66 -43.33
CA MET A 719 19.24 15.49 -44.27
C MET A 719 17.95 15.52 -43.43
N GLY A 720 16.86 16.10 -43.94
CA GLY A 720 15.60 16.19 -43.20
C GLY A 720 14.99 14.79 -43.00
N LEU A 721 14.57 14.49 -41.77
CA LEU A 721 14.08 13.17 -41.33
C LEU A 721 12.59 13.25 -40.97
N THR A 722 11.82 12.20 -41.22
CA THR A 722 10.43 12.13 -40.75
C THR A 722 10.37 11.82 -39.25
N MET A 723 9.19 11.96 -38.62
CA MET A 723 8.98 11.64 -37.20
C MET A 723 9.35 10.18 -36.85
N GLU A 724 9.13 9.26 -37.79
CA GLU A 724 9.47 7.84 -37.62
C GLU A 724 10.97 7.61 -37.79
N ASP A 725 11.60 8.28 -38.76
CA ASP A 725 13.06 8.27 -38.94
C ASP A 725 13.79 8.89 -37.74
N LEU A 726 13.27 9.98 -37.16
CA LEU A 726 13.83 10.60 -35.95
C LEU A 726 13.77 9.64 -34.75
N ARG A 727 12.67 8.88 -34.59
CA ARG A 727 12.56 7.82 -33.56
C ARG A 727 13.44 6.61 -33.84
N ALA A 728 13.61 6.22 -35.11
CA ALA A 728 14.53 5.16 -35.50
C ALA A 728 15.99 5.57 -35.23
N LYS A 729 16.33 6.83 -35.56
CA LYS A 729 17.65 7.43 -35.34
C LYS A 729 17.95 7.64 -33.85
N GLN A 730 16.99 8.07 -33.04
CA GLN A 730 17.13 8.13 -31.58
C GLN A 730 17.52 6.75 -31.02
N ARG A 731 16.75 5.70 -31.37
CA ARG A 731 17.03 4.31 -30.95
C ARG A 731 18.35 3.75 -31.52
N ALA A 732 18.84 4.28 -32.63
CA ALA A 732 20.16 3.91 -33.18
C ALA A 732 21.30 4.60 -32.42
N LEU A 733 21.15 5.87 -32.05
CA LEU A 733 22.14 6.63 -31.27
C LEU A 733 22.21 6.18 -29.81
N GLU A 734 21.07 5.85 -29.20
CA GLU A 734 21.02 5.29 -27.83
C GLU A 734 21.73 3.93 -27.74
N ARG A 735 21.49 3.03 -28.71
CA ARG A 735 22.28 1.79 -28.84
C ARG A 735 23.76 2.08 -29.12
N GLY A 736 24.04 3.03 -30.01
CA GLY A 736 25.40 3.49 -30.30
C GLY A 736 26.17 3.98 -29.05
N LEU A 737 25.53 4.63 -28.08
CA LEU A 737 26.17 5.01 -26.81
C LEU A 737 26.51 3.79 -25.94
N VAL A 738 25.63 2.78 -25.91
CA VAL A 738 25.87 1.51 -25.19
C VAL A 738 27.05 0.76 -25.82
N ASP A 739 27.06 0.63 -27.14
CA ASP A 739 28.15 -0.02 -27.88
C ASP A 739 29.47 0.75 -27.73
N LEU A 740 29.45 2.09 -27.79
CA LEU A 740 30.61 2.94 -27.57
C LEU A 740 31.18 2.75 -26.15
N ARG A 741 30.32 2.71 -25.12
CA ARG A 741 30.74 2.46 -23.72
C ARG A 741 31.28 1.05 -23.53
N ARG A 742 30.70 0.04 -24.19
CA ARG A 742 31.18 -1.35 -24.22
C ARG A 742 32.58 -1.43 -24.85
N HIS A 743 32.76 -0.81 -26.01
CA HIS A 743 34.04 -0.80 -26.74
C HIS A 743 35.13 -0.04 -25.97
N PHE A 744 34.79 1.06 -25.27
CA PHE A 744 35.74 1.75 -24.39
C PHE A 744 36.18 0.89 -23.21
N LYS A 745 35.24 0.28 -22.47
CA LYS A 745 35.55 -0.65 -21.37
C LYS A 745 36.40 -1.85 -21.84
N ALA A 746 36.21 -2.30 -23.08
CA ALA A 746 36.97 -3.40 -23.69
C ALA A 746 38.33 -2.97 -24.30
N GLY A 747 38.70 -1.68 -24.23
CA GLY A 747 39.96 -1.19 -24.80
C GLY A 747 40.01 -1.18 -26.33
N LEU A 748 38.85 -1.16 -27.00
CA LEU A 748 38.70 -1.22 -28.46
C LEU A 748 38.62 0.17 -29.12
N ILE A 749 38.60 1.24 -28.33
CA ILE A 749 38.65 2.65 -28.77
C ILE A 749 39.44 3.48 -27.76
N LEU A 750 40.10 4.55 -28.22
CA LEU A 750 40.94 5.39 -27.35
C LEU A 750 40.12 6.31 -26.43
N PRO A 751 40.62 6.70 -25.24
CA PRO A 751 39.88 7.57 -24.30
C PRO A 751 39.53 8.95 -24.85
N GLU A 752 40.34 9.45 -25.77
CA GLU A 752 40.15 10.70 -26.51
C GLU A 752 39.08 10.57 -27.63
N ASP A 753 39.07 9.45 -28.37
CA ASP A 753 38.08 9.17 -29.41
C ASP A 753 36.72 8.78 -28.80
N TYR A 754 36.72 8.05 -27.68
CA TYR A 754 35.55 7.79 -26.84
C TYR A 754 34.90 9.09 -26.39
N ARG A 755 35.65 9.98 -25.73
CA ARG A 755 35.13 11.27 -25.27
C ARG A 755 34.53 12.08 -26.41
N LYS A 756 35.26 12.21 -27.53
CA LYS A 756 34.78 12.94 -28.70
C LYS A 756 33.50 12.34 -29.28
N SER A 757 33.47 11.02 -29.50
CA SER A 757 32.32 10.33 -30.09
C SER A 757 31.11 10.32 -29.14
N HIS A 758 31.34 10.18 -27.83
CA HIS A 758 30.31 10.26 -26.81
C HIS A 758 29.67 11.66 -26.79
N THR A 759 30.48 12.72 -26.81
CA THR A 759 29.98 14.11 -26.91
C THR A 759 29.27 14.39 -28.24
N ASP A 760 29.82 13.97 -29.39
CA ASP A 760 29.18 14.17 -30.70
C ASP A 760 27.83 13.41 -30.77
N VAL A 761 27.74 12.18 -30.24
CA VAL A 761 26.50 11.37 -30.22
C VAL A 761 25.49 11.89 -29.19
N GLN A 762 25.91 12.27 -27.98
CA GLN A 762 25.02 12.91 -27.00
C GLN A 762 24.42 14.20 -27.56
N LYS A 763 25.23 15.05 -28.19
CA LYS A 763 24.75 16.28 -28.82
C LYS A 763 23.78 16.01 -29.96
N GLU A 764 24.03 14.99 -30.79
CA GLU A 764 23.08 14.61 -31.83
C GLU A 764 21.78 14.02 -31.25
N LEU A 765 21.85 13.33 -30.11
CA LEU A 765 20.69 12.82 -29.37
C LEU A 765 19.86 13.94 -28.74
N GLU A 766 20.51 14.95 -28.15
CA GLU A 766 19.88 16.17 -27.62
C GLU A 766 19.17 16.96 -28.73
N ASP A 767 19.86 17.19 -29.85
CA ASP A 767 19.28 17.84 -31.03
C ASP A 767 18.05 17.08 -31.56
N ILE A 768 18.11 15.74 -31.63
CA ILE A 768 16.96 14.91 -32.08
C ILE A 768 15.83 14.91 -31.05
N ARG A 769 16.12 14.93 -29.75
CA ARG A 769 15.09 15.05 -28.70
C ARG A 769 14.39 16.42 -28.78
N ALA A 770 15.15 17.50 -29.03
CA ALA A 770 14.60 18.82 -29.29
C ALA A 770 13.76 18.87 -30.59
N GLU A 771 14.22 18.22 -31.66
CA GLU A 771 13.51 18.16 -32.96
C GLU A 771 12.22 17.32 -32.88
N LEU A 772 12.24 16.19 -32.14
CA LEU A 772 11.05 15.39 -31.82
C LEU A 772 10.04 16.16 -30.94
N TYR A 773 10.53 16.96 -29.98
CA TYR A 773 9.70 17.80 -29.12
C TYR A 773 9.04 18.96 -29.92
N ALA A 774 9.83 19.63 -30.77
CA ALA A 774 9.32 20.66 -31.68
C ALA A 774 8.28 20.09 -32.66
N SER A 775 8.55 18.91 -33.25
CA SER A 775 7.63 18.23 -34.17
C SER A 775 6.30 17.81 -33.51
N ARG A 776 6.32 17.43 -32.22
CA ARG A 776 5.08 17.21 -31.44
C ARG A 776 4.29 18.51 -31.25
N LYS A 777 4.97 19.63 -30.99
CA LYS A 777 4.35 20.94 -30.79
C LYS A 777 3.75 21.50 -32.07
N GLU A 778 4.41 21.31 -33.23
CA GLU A 778 3.90 21.76 -34.53
C GLU A 778 2.67 20.95 -34.99
N ASN A 779 2.65 19.63 -34.74
CA ASN A 779 1.49 18.77 -35.00
C ASN A 779 0.28 19.06 -34.06
N ARG A 780 0.48 19.75 -32.93
CA ARG A 780 -0.62 20.30 -32.10
C ARG A 780 -1.21 21.61 -32.65
N ILE A 781 -0.58 22.27 -33.62
CA ILE A 781 -0.91 23.66 -34.03
C ILE A 781 -1.33 23.80 -35.52
N LYS A 782 -1.06 22.80 -36.38
CA LYS A 782 -1.44 22.84 -37.81
C LYS A 782 -2.57 21.85 -38.14
N PRO A 783 -3.78 22.32 -38.54
CA PRO A 783 -4.77 21.42 -39.14
C PRO A 783 -4.26 20.90 -40.49
N ALA A 784 -4.52 19.63 -40.78
CA ALA A 784 -3.99 18.96 -41.96
C ALA A 784 -4.47 19.63 -43.27
N LYS A 785 -3.55 20.14 -44.09
CA LYS A 785 -3.85 20.55 -45.46
C LYS A 785 -4.19 19.32 -46.30
N ALA A 786 -5.35 19.36 -46.95
CA ALA A 786 -5.91 18.24 -47.67
C ALA A 786 -5.01 17.73 -48.82
N LYS A 787 -4.76 16.42 -48.85
CA LYS A 787 -4.62 15.68 -50.12
C LYS A 787 -6.01 15.21 -50.54
N LYS A 788 -6.31 15.34 -51.84
CA LYS A 788 -7.63 15.03 -52.41
C LYS A 788 -8.02 13.57 -52.15
N PRO A 789 -9.27 13.26 -51.75
CA PRO A 789 -9.77 11.89 -51.73
C PRO A 789 -9.97 11.38 -53.17
N SER A 790 -9.55 10.14 -53.44
CA SER A 790 -10.08 9.38 -54.58
C SER A 790 -11.53 8.99 -54.28
N ALA A 791 -12.34 8.90 -55.34
CA ALA A 791 -13.79 8.82 -55.21
C ALA A 791 -14.27 7.49 -54.59
N PHE A 792 -14.74 7.53 -53.33
CA PHE A 792 -15.73 6.57 -52.81
C PHE A 792 -16.50 7.08 -51.55
N SER A 793 -16.86 8.38 -51.51
CA SER A 793 -17.62 8.96 -50.38
C SER A 793 -18.68 9.98 -50.82
N SER A 794 -19.57 9.58 -51.72
CA SER A 794 -20.73 10.37 -52.16
C SER A 794 -22.07 9.72 -51.78
N ILE A 795 -22.29 9.45 -50.50
CA ILE A 795 -23.59 9.24 -49.84
C ILE A 795 -23.45 9.78 -48.39
N THR A 796 -24.54 10.28 -47.80
CA THR A 796 -24.66 10.96 -46.47
C THR A 796 -24.18 12.42 -46.31
N ALA A 797 -23.86 13.14 -47.38
CA ALA A 797 -23.75 14.61 -47.35
C ALA A 797 -25.11 15.33 -47.49
N ARG A 798 -26.12 14.92 -46.71
CA ARG A 798 -27.42 15.61 -46.52
C ARG A 798 -28.14 15.04 -45.30
N LEU A 799 -27.99 15.71 -44.15
CA LEU A 799 -29.00 15.92 -43.08
C LEU A 799 -28.33 16.48 -41.79
N PHE A 800 -27.63 17.61 -41.91
CA PHE A 800 -27.29 18.45 -40.74
C PHE A 800 -27.58 19.92 -41.01
N LYS A 801 -28.79 20.34 -40.59
CA LYS A 801 -29.18 21.69 -40.13
C LYS A 801 -30.62 21.52 -39.61
N LYS A 802 -30.93 21.78 -38.33
CA LYS A 802 -30.70 23.05 -37.63
C LYS A 802 -31.02 22.95 -36.13
N ARG A 803 -30.52 23.95 -35.39
CA ARG A 803 -31.00 24.51 -34.11
C ARG A 803 -30.57 23.86 -32.79
N GLU A 804 -30.00 24.73 -31.96
CA GLU A 804 -29.79 24.55 -30.53
C GLU A 804 -31.13 24.50 -29.76
N ALA A 805 -31.13 23.80 -28.63
CA ALA A 805 -32.12 23.86 -27.56
C ALA A 805 -31.41 23.52 -26.23
N PRO A 806 -31.88 24.02 -25.07
CA PRO A 806 -31.08 24.07 -23.85
C PRO A 806 -31.02 22.75 -23.05
N LEU A 807 -30.14 22.74 -22.05
CA LEU A 807 -29.93 21.67 -21.06
C LEU A 807 -31.26 21.13 -20.48
N LYS A 808 -31.38 19.81 -20.46
CA LYS A 808 -32.54 19.06 -19.95
C LYS A 808 -32.24 18.43 -18.58
N GLY A 809 -33.25 18.42 -17.71
CA GLY A 809 -33.12 18.03 -16.30
C GLY A 809 -33.03 16.52 -16.05
N THR A 810 -32.67 16.18 -14.81
CA THR A 810 -32.34 14.84 -14.30
C THR A 810 -33.40 13.76 -14.54
N ALA A 811 -34.68 14.11 -14.66
CA ALA A 811 -35.76 13.16 -14.91
C ALA A 811 -35.68 12.48 -16.29
N GLU A 812 -35.15 13.15 -17.31
CA GLU A 812 -35.09 12.62 -18.68
C GLU A 812 -33.90 11.64 -18.86
N LEU A 813 -32.82 11.83 -18.09
CA LEU A 813 -31.69 10.89 -18.03
C LEU A 813 -32.10 9.53 -17.47
N ALA A 814 -32.89 9.50 -16.39
CA ALA A 814 -33.40 8.26 -15.80
C ALA A 814 -34.32 7.47 -16.77
N GLU A 815 -35.00 8.15 -17.70
CA GLU A 815 -35.80 7.47 -18.73
C GLU A 815 -34.95 6.95 -19.90
N ILE A 816 -33.87 7.66 -20.26
CA ILE A 816 -32.87 7.19 -21.23
C ILE A 816 -32.14 5.95 -20.69
N GLU A 817 -31.83 5.92 -19.41
CA GLU A 817 -31.18 4.80 -18.72
C GLU A 817 -32.10 3.56 -18.64
N LYS A 818 -33.36 3.72 -18.21
CA LYS A 818 -34.36 2.62 -18.31
C LYS A 818 -34.55 2.09 -19.73
N ARG A 819 -34.42 2.95 -20.76
CA ARG A 819 -34.48 2.55 -22.17
C ARG A 819 -33.19 1.88 -22.65
N SER A 820 -32.03 2.17 -22.05
CA SER A 820 -30.76 1.46 -22.34
C SER A 820 -30.78 0.07 -21.70
N GLU A 821 -31.20 -0.06 -20.43
CA GLU A 821 -31.39 -1.33 -19.73
C GLU A 821 -32.40 -2.25 -20.43
N ALA A 822 -33.52 -1.70 -20.92
CA ALA A 822 -34.50 -2.46 -21.69
C ALA A 822 -33.94 -2.98 -23.02
N ARG A 823 -33.01 -2.24 -23.66
CA ARG A 823 -32.29 -2.68 -24.86
C ARG A 823 -31.23 -3.74 -24.53
N GLU A 824 -30.50 -3.59 -23.43
CA GLU A 824 -29.58 -4.60 -22.86
C GLU A 824 -30.32 -5.93 -22.58
N ARG A 825 -31.44 -5.90 -21.83
CA ARG A 825 -32.27 -7.08 -21.56
C ARG A 825 -32.78 -7.75 -22.83
N ASN A 826 -33.18 -6.98 -23.85
CA ASN A 826 -33.60 -7.54 -25.13
C ASN A 826 -32.44 -8.11 -25.97
N LYS A 827 -31.23 -7.54 -25.88
CA LYS A 827 -30.01 -8.17 -26.45
C LYS A 827 -29.71 -9.50 -25.74
N ARG A 828 -29.70 -9.53 -24.41
CA ARG A 828 -29.48 -10.76 -23.62
C ARG A 828 -30.53 -11.84 -23.93
N ARG A 829 -31.83 -11.49 -24.02
CA ARG A 829 -32.88 -12.43 -24.46
C ARG A 829 -32.66 -12.97 -25.87
N LYS A 830 -32.18 -12.16 -26.82
CA LYS A 830 -31.83 -12.62 -28.18
C LYS A 830 -30.60 -13.53 -28.19
N LEU A 831 -29.59 -13.29 -27.36
CA LEU A 831 -28.47 -14.21 -27.20
C LEU A 831 -28.92 -15.56 -26.63
N ILE A 832 -29.73 -15.56 -25.56
CA ILE A 832 -30.22 -16.80 -24.94
C ILE A 832 -31.05 -17.64 -25.92
N ASN A 833 -31.91 -17.01 -26.74
CA ASN A 833 -32.69 -17.71 -27.76
C ASN A 833 -31.85 -18.25 -28.95
N ASN A 834 -30.61 -17.77 -29.13
CA ASN A 834 -29.71 -18.29 -30.17
C ASN A 834 -28.87 -19.49 -29.71
N PHE A 835 -28.93 -19.87 -28.42
CA PHE A 835 -28.17 -21.00 -27.85
C PHE A 835 -29.02 -22.26 -27.54
N THR A 836 -30.28 -22.33 -28.01
CA THR A 836 -31.06 -23.58 -27.99
C THR A 836 -30.71 -24.47 -29.19
N TYR A 837 -29.75 -25.37 -28.97
CA TYR A 837 -29.30 -26.35 -29.96
C TYR A 837 -30.44 -27.31 -30.35
N LYS A 838 -30.78 -27.36 -31.65
CA LYS A 838 -31.71 -28.36 -32.20
C LYS A 838 -31.02 -29.74 -32.28
N GLY A 839 -31.13 -30.53 -31.21
CA GLY A 839 -30.97 -31.98 -31.27
C GLY A 839 -32.32 -32.64 -31.52
N LYS A 840 -32.55 -33.13 -32.74
CA LYS A 840 -33.63 -34.09 -33.04
C LYS A 840 -33.02 -35.48 -33.25
N LYS A 841 -33.80 -36.52 -32.96
CA LYS A 841 -33.63 -37.85 -33.60
C LYS A 841 -33.81 -37.72 -35.11
#